data_AF-A0A955P736-F1
#
_entry.id   AF-A0A955P736-F1
#
_cell.length_a   1.000
_cell.length_b   1.000
_cell.length_c   1.000
_cell.angle_alpha   90.00
_cell.angle_beta   90.00
_cell.angle_gamma   90.00
#
_symmetry.space_group_name_H-M   'P 1'
#
loop_
_entity.id
_entity.type
_entity.pdbx_description
1 polymer ?
#
loop_
_entity_poly.entity_id
_entity_poly.type
_entity_poly.pdbx_seq_one_letter_code
_entity_poly.pdbx_strand_id
1 'polypeptide(L)'
;MSKLKISALCFFAMALGAQSASSQLIQSATNQIEVGTYPQEISKSFYSAKHLVDIGAMSEEEAARSAEALPSADISGIAVGDGDKVYALSDQGLLVYNGQRWSMESSRKPEDITGLNPVDSESLRGVDVGGEVYASAKNADGEMAVGADNGLFIIDSDGSVTEIFPQDGSRSWAPIGVKGVGYDSKGNLWFCSPQGVGVSKGDGWTLFTGEEGLPYNDFTCLAIGPDDKVWFGTKIGAIRYDDSGWHYRQGQRWLPGDEVRDIAIDSKGNAWFATNEGVGKIGFVPMTLAEKADHYEELIDKYNRRTEYGYVLEAHTEVPGHFIGVTNHDSDNDGLWTAMYGAGECFAYGATKDPEAKRRAKQAFEALRFLSVVPVGGEVVQQPGFVARTVIPVPEEGVNSDKNPNFDRSYTPRGMQRNRGSNDTLWKVYYPRWPLNKDKTYWYKTDTSSDELDGHYFFYPQYYDLVAETEQEKERVREVVRNITDHLIRNDYRLIDHDGEPTRWSDYSPENLNHNHDWYNERGLKSLSVLSYLTVAKHITGDEKYGEEIVRLMKDYAYNTNAMVAKIQFGVGSGNQSDDEMAIMCYYNLLKYTDNPQLRKELTYSFYTYWILEFPELNPFFNFCYASQGLDFYYSNPWGVHNLSPWEGWLEDSVDTLKRFPLDRFDWSHKNDHRIDLNAFPRQVAQEPYESGERLQVIR
;
A
#
# COMPACT_ATOMS: atom_id res chain seq x y z
N MET A 1 6.49 -6.60 -1.43
CA MET A 1 7.05 -5.24 -1.48
C MET A 1 6.01 -4.16 -1.27
N SER A 2 4.80 -4.43 -0.79
CA SER A 2 4.00 -3.32 -0.24
C SER A 2 4.63 -2.67 1.03
N LYS A 3 5.95 -2.78 1.34
CA LYS A 3 6.64 -3.48 2.46
C LYS A 3 7.06 -2.69 3.72
N LEU A 4 6.21 -1.81 4.25
CA LEU A 4 5.95 -1.75 5.71
C LEU A 4 4.51 -1.26 6.02
N LYS A 5 3.49 -1.99 5.57
CA LYS A 5 2.76 -1.67 4.33
C LYS A 5 1.75 -0.52 4.19
N ILE A 6 1.57 0.25 5.23
CA ILE A 6 1.42 1.71 5.16
C ILE A 6 2.19 2.07 6.41
N SER A 7 3.32 2.73 6.41
CA SER A 7 4.16 2.78 7.62
C SER A 7 3.45 3.42 8.84
N ALA A 8 2.93 2.77 9.90
CA ALA A 8 1.74 1.92 10.15
C ALA A 8 0.36 2.67 10.12
N LEU A 9 -0.41 2.69 9.01
CA LEU A 9 -1.46 3.71 8.64
C LEU A 9 -0.96 5.16 8.60
N CYS A 10 0.30 5.26 8.93
CA CYS A 10 0.87 6.37 9.58
C CYS A 10 1.68 7.08 8.48
N PHE A 11 1.88 8.37 8.60
CA PHE A 11 2.07 8.91 9.92
C PHE A 11 0.83 9.53 10.56
N PHE A 12 -0.31 9.23 9.92
CA PHE A 12 -1.69 9.08 10.37
C PHE A 12 -2.66 10.15 9.85
N ALA A 13 -2.43 10.56 8.61
CA ALA A 13 -2.20 11.96 8.26
C ALA A 13 -0.96 12.47 9.02
N MET A 14 0.08 12.96 8.35
CA MET A 14 1.16 13.74 9.00
C MET A 14 0.56 15.03 9.59
N ALA A 15 -0.14 14.84 10.70
CA ALA A 15 -1.15 15.67 11.34
C ALA A 15 -2.45 15.86 10.53
N LEU A 16 -3.61 15.37 11.02
CA LEU A 16 -4.94 15.84 10.57
C LEU A 16 -5.07 17.38 10.70
N GLY A 17 -4.15 18.04 11.42
CA GLY A 17 -3.82 19.45 11.27
C GLY A 17 -2.43 19.80 11.82
N ALA A 18 -1.55 20.39 11.01
CA ALA A 18 -0.74 21.48 11.54
C ALA A 18 -1.66 22.72 11.61
N GLN A 19 -2.52 22.80 12.64
CA GLN A 19 -3.42 23.93 12.83
C GLN A 19 -2.62 25.23 12.95
N SER A 20 -2.94 26.18 12.06
CA SER A 20 -2.28 27.46 11.85
C SER A 20 -0.83 27.36 11.39
N ALA A 21 -0.57 28.02 10.25
CA ALA A 21 0.72 28.59 9.93
C ALA A 21 1.45 29.00 11.22
N SER A 22 2.69 28.55 11.39
CA SER A 22 3.54 29.01 12.48
C SER A 22 3.58 30.54 12.45
N SER A 23 2.84 31.13 13.38
CA SER A 23 2.86 32.54 13.64
C SER A 23 4.24 32.88 14.19
N GLN A 24 5.13 33.35 13.31
CA GLN A 24 6.19 34.33 13.55
C GLN A 24 7.26 34.19 12.46
N LEU A 25 7.10 34.93 11.36
CA LEU A 25 8.18 35.59 10.60
C LEU A 25 7.59 36.32 9.37
N ILE A 26 6.72 37.30 9.62
CA ILE A 26 6.51 38.40 8.66
C ILE A 26 6.51 39.70 9.46
N GLN A 27 7.71 40.19 9.74
CA GLN A 27 7.92 41.62 9.87
C GLN A 27 9.24 41.99 9.18
N SER A 28 9.14 42.99 8.31
CA SER A 28 10.19 43.62 7.50
C SER A 28 10.55 42.91 6.18
N ALA A 29 9.86 43.32 5.12
CA ALA A 29 10.49 44.04 4.01
C ALA A 29 9.42 44.43 2.98
N THR A 30 8.79 45.58 3.20
CA THR A 30 8.17 46.35 2.12
C THR A 30 9.25 47.11 1.37
N ASN A 31 9.32 46.96 0.05
CA ASN A 31 9.38 48.11 -0.86
C ASN A 31 9.18 47.71 -2.34
N GLN A 32 8.04 48.18 -2.85
CA GLN A 32 7.76 48.74 -4.18
C GLN A 32 8.24 47.98 -5.44
N ILE A 33 7.31 47.23 -6.03
CA ILE A 33 7.02 47.28 -7.48
C ILE A 33 5.49 47.17 -7.65
N GLU A 34 4.87 48.18 -8.27
CA GLU A 34 3.45 48.19 -8.63
C GLU A 34 3.19 47.21 -9.79
N VAL A 35 2.35 46.19 -9.55
CA VAL A 35 1.74 45.37 -10.61
C VAL A 35 0.25 45.24 -10.32
N GLY A 36 -0.53 45.36 -11.39
CA GLY A 36 -1.97 45.67 -11.40
C GLY A 36 -2.89 44.79 -10.56
N THR A 37 -4.00 45.41 -10.23
CA THR A 37 -5.25 44.89 -9.64
C THR A 37 -5.44 43.37 -9.75
N TYR A 38 -5.19 42.68 -8.65
CA TYR A 38 -5.67 41.33 -8.37
C TYR A 38 -7.18 41.35 -8.10
N PRO A 39 -7.96 40.34 -8.53
CA PRO A 39 -9.25 40.05 -7.92
C PRO A 39 -9.00 39.59 -6.48
N GLN A 40 -9.24 40.48 -5.51
CA GLN A 40 -9.49 40.08 -4.14
C GLN A 40 -10.83 39.36 -4.10
N GLU A 41 -10.80 38.03 -4.12
CA GLU A 41 -11.75 37.10 -3.50
C GLU A 41 -11.49 35.69 -4.09
N ILE A 42 -10.47 35.01 -3.55
CA ILE A 42 -10.42 33.54 -3.60
C ILE A 42 -10.46 33.10 -2.14
N SER A 43 -11.53 32.39 -1.81
CA SER A 43 -11.92 32.02 -0.46
C SER A 43 -10.83 31.25 0.27
N LYS A 44 -10.46 31.71 1.47
CA LYS A 44 -9.63 31.00 2.47
C LYS A 44 -10.36 29.80 3.11
N SER A 45 -11.09 28.98 2.34
CA SER A 45 -12.03 28.03 2.93
C SER A 45 -12.11 26.69 2.22
N PHE A 46 -11.00 26.05 1.88
CA PHE A 46 -11.01 24.60 1.67
C PHE A 46 -9.74 24.02 2.29
N TYR A 47 -9.89 22.91 3.01
CA TYR A 47 -8.85 22.22 3.81
C TYR A 47 -8.50 22.85 5.17
N SER A 48 -9.53 23.09 6.02
CA SER A 48 -9.26 23.13 7.45
C SER A 48 -9.07 21.70 7.97
N ALA A 49 -8.12 21.50 8.88
CA ALA A 49 -7.86 20.27 9.65
C ALA A 49 -9.12 19.56 10.22
N LYS A 50 -10.23 20.29 10.31
CA LYS A 50 -11.52 19.82 10.78
C LYS A 50 -12.13 18.71 9.91
N HIS A 51 -11.94 18.73 8.58
CA HIS A 51 -12.47 17.67 7.69
C HIS A 51 -11.80 16.30 7.88
N LEU A 52 -10.55 16.30 8.35
CA LEU A 52 -9.75 15.12 8.56
C LEU A 52 -10.02 14.49 9.95
N VAL A 53 -10.28 15.33 10.96
CA VAL A 53 -10.71 14.89 12.31
C VAL A 53 -12.19 14.44 12.33
N ASP A 54 -13.00 14.87 11.35
CA ASP A 54 -14.40 14.45 11.18
C ASP A 54 -14.56 13.14 10.37
N ILE A 55 -13.47 12.43 10.02
CA ILE A 55 -13.55 11.05 9.57
C ILE A 55 -13.95 10.21 10.78
N GLY A 56 -15.25 10.16 11.06
CA GLY A 56 -15.84 9.32 12.09
C GLY A 56 -15.57 7.84 11.84
N ALA A 57 -16.26 6.96 12.56
CA ALA A 57 -16.13 5.53 12.35
C ALA A 57 -16.35 5.17 10.87
N MET A 58 -15.36 4.54 10.25
CA MET A 58 -15.38 4.02 8.90
C MET A 58 -15.72 2.53 8.98
N SER A 59 -16.38 1.99 7.97
CA SER A 59 -16.66 0.56 7.89
C SER A 59 -15.45 -0.16 7.31
N GLU A 60 -14.69 -0.87 8.14
CA GLU A 60 -13.57 -1.70 7.70
C GLU A 60 -14.07 -3.10 7.37
N GLU A 61 -13.68 -3.63 6.21
CA GLU A 61 -14.03 -4.99 5.85
C GLU A 61 -13.13 -6.00 6.55
N GLU A 62 -13.75 -6.87 7.34
CA GLU A 62 -13.09 -8.02 7.95
C GLU A 62 -13.49 -9.28 7.20
N ALA A 63 -12.50 -9.91 6.57
CA ALA A 63 -12.65 -11.22 5.97
C ALA A 63 -12.30 -12.30 7.01
N ALA A 64 -13.27 -13.13 7.35
CA ALA A 64 -13.07 -14.30 8.19
C ALA A 64 -13.30 -15.58 7.38
N ARG A 65 -12.49 -16.59 7.65
CA ARG A 65 -12.67 -17.96 7.13
C ARG A 65 -13.15 -18.85 8.27
N SER A 66 -13.70 -20.02 7.96
CA SER A 66 -14.08 -20.99 9.00
C SER A 66 -12.88 -21.29 9.91
N ALA A 67 -12.93 -20.80 11.15
CA ALA A 67 -11.83 -20.85 12.12
C ALA A 67 -11.56 -22.26 12.68
N GLU A 68 -12.44 -23.22 12.41
CA GLU A 68 -12.34 -24.61 12.84
C GLU A 68 -12.71 -25.53 11.67
N ALA A 69 -12.28 -26.80 11.75
CA ALA A 69 -12.49 -27.79 10.69
C ALA A 69 -13.99 -27.99 10.41
N LEU A 70 -14.44 -27.45 9.28
CA LEU A 70 -15.68 -27.89 8.66
C LEU A 70 -15.54 -29.39 8.34
N PRO A 71 -16.63 -30.18 8.44
CA PRO A 71 -16.59 -31.60 8.05
C PRO A 71 -16.30 -31.79 6.55
N SER A 72 -16.48 -30.72 5.75
CA SER A 72 -16.08 -30.63 4.35
C SER A 72 -15.82 -29.17 3.98
N ALA A 73 -14.86 -28.94 3.10
CA ALA A 73 -14.57 -27.63 2.53
C ALA A 73 -15.47 -27.31 1.31
N ASP A 74 -16.18 -28.30 0.76
CA ASP A 74 -17.00 -28.13 -0.43
C ASP A 74 -18.42 -27.67 -0.04
N ILE A 75 -18.66 -26.36 -0.07
CA ILE A 75 -19.93 -25.76 0.33
C ILE A 75 -20.73 -25.38 -0.91
N SER A 76 -21.96 -25.86 -1.01
CA SER A 76 -22.81 -25.68 -2.20
C SER A 76 -23.93 -24.66 -2.02
N GLY A 77 -24.27 -24.30 -0.78
CA GLY A 77 -25.32 -23.33 -0.48
C GLY A 77 -25.13 -22.71 0.90
N ILE A 78 -25.61 -21.49 1.07
CA ILE A 78 -25.53 -20.75 2.34
C ILE A 78 -26.79 -19.92 2.55
N ALA A 79 -27.30 -19.88 3.78
CA ALA A 79 -28.50 -19.12 4.11
C ALA A 79 -28.41 -18.50 5.50
N VAL A 80 -29.10 -17.38 5.69
CA VAL A 80 -29.34 -16.79 7.01
C VAL A 80 -30.80 -17.01 7.38
N GLY A 81 -31.03 -17.85 8.37
CA GLY A 81 -32.36 -18.13 8.92
C GLY A 81 -32.71 -17.27 10.14
N ASP A 82 -33.81 -17.62 10.80
CA ASP A 82 -34.34 -16.88 11.96
C ASP A 82 -33.29 -16.59 13.04
N GLY A 83 -33.24 -15.33 13.48
CA GLY A 83 -32.33 -14.86 14.52
C GLY A 83 -30.86 -14.80 14.08
N ASP A 84 -30.60 -14.56 12.80
CA ASP A 84 -29.26 -14.51 12.17
C ASP A 84 -28.45 -15.81 12.29
N LYS A 85 -29.13 -16.95 12.37
CA LYS A 85 -28.45 -18.25 12.32
C LYS A 85 -28.01 -18.55 10.89
N VAL A 86 -26.71 -18.76 10.71
CA VAL A 86 -26.14 -19.08 9.39
C VAL A 86 -26.12 -20.59 9.21
N TYR A 87 -26.64 -21.04 8.07
CA TYR A 87 -26.66 -22.42 7.64
C TYR A 87 -25.80 -22.59 6.40
N ALA A 88 -25.02 -23.67 6.32
CA ALA A 88 -24.20 -24.01 5.15
C ALA A 88 -24.47 -25.45 4.72
N LEU A 89 -24.65 -25.67 3.43
CA LEU A 89 -24.86 -27.00 2.85
C LEU A 89 -23.53 -27.55 2.34
N SER A 90 -23.12 -28.70 2.89
CA SER A 90 -21.95 -29.46 2.43
C SER A 90 -22.37 -30.80 1.82
N ASP A 91 -21.45 -31.47 1.14
CA ASP A 91 -21.61 -32.85 0.67
C ASP A 91 -21.84 -33.86 1.82
N GLN A 92 -21.44 -33.52 3.06
CA GLN A 92 -21.65 -34.32 4.26
C GLN A 92 -22.95 -33.97 5.02
N GLY A 93 -23.69 -32.96 4.57
CA GLY A 93 -24.97 -32.54 5.13
C GLY A 93 -25.02 -31.07 5.57
N LEU A 94 -26.10 -30.72 6.26
CA LEU A 94 -26.41 -29.36 6.70
C LEU A 94 -25.59 -28.98 7.94
N LEU A 95 -24.99 -27.79 7.91
CA LEU A 95 -24.22 -27.20 8.99
C LEU A 95 -24.92 -25.95 9.51
N VAL A 96 -24.75 -25.66 10.80
CA VAL A 96 -25.22 -24.42 11.44
C VAL A 96 -24.08 -23.76 12.21
N TYR A 97 -23.98 -22.43 12.09
CA TYR A 97 -23.06 -21.60 12.85
C TYR A 97 -23.78 -21.00 14.05
N ASN A 98 -23.22 -21.19 15.25
CA ASN A 98 -23.81 -20.71 16.50
C ASN A 98 -23.22 -19.37 17.00
N GLY A 99 -22.49 -18.66 16.15
CA GLY A 99 -21.76 -17.43 16.51
C GLY A 99 -20.32 -17.66 16.99
N GLN A 100 -19.91 -18.92 17.21
CA GLN A 100 -18.54 -19.27 17.58
C GLN A 100 -17.99 -20.40 16.69
N ARG A 101 -18.76 -21.46 16.45
CA ARG A 101 -18.33 -22.65 15.72
C ARG A 101 -19.40 -23.21 14.80
N TRP A 102 -18.96 -24.02 13.84
CA TRP A 102 -19.82 -24.82 12.97
C TRP A 102 -20.13 -26.18 13.59
N SER A 103 -21.33 -26.69 13.37
CA SER A 103 -21.74 -28.04 13.78
C SER A 103 -22.80 -28.62 12.84
N MET A 104 -22.90 -29.94 12.77
CA MET A 104 -23.96 -30.62 12.02
C MET A 104 -25.35 -30.23 12.55
N GLU A 105 -26.22 -29.78 11.67
CA GLU A 105 -27.63 -29.56 11.95
C GLU A 105 -28.40 -30.87 11.67
N SER A 106 -28.93 -31.47 12.74
CA SER A 106 -29.64 -32.75 12.66
C SER A 106 -31.16 -32.61 12.84
N SER A 107 -31.64 -31.43 13.26
CA SER A 107 -33.05 -31.20 13.58
C SER A 107 -33.87 -30.69 12.41
N ARG A 108 -33.23 -30.14 11.38
CA ARG A 108 -33.85 -29.60 10.17
C ARG A 108 -33.21 -30.19 8.94
N LYS A 109 -33.97 -30.29 7.85
CA LYS A 109 -33.43 -30.65 6.55
C LYS A 109 -33.10 -29.40 5.72
N PRO A 110 -32.23 -29.51 4.69
CA PRO A 110 -31.95 -28.39 3.80
C PRO A 110 -33.20 -27.79 3.17
N GLU A 111 -34.18 -28.61 2.78
CA GLU A 111 -35.45 -28.16 2.20
C GLU A 111 -36.29 -27.29 3.16
N ASP A 112 -36.03 -27.35 4.47
CA ASP A 112 -36.74 -26.56 5.47
C ASP A 112 -36.10 -25.18 5.70
N ILE A 113 -34.91 -24.89 5.14
CA ILE A 113 -34.19 -23.65 5.37
C ILE A 113 -34.47 -22.66 4.23
N THR A 114 -35.25 -21.63 4.54
CA THR A 114 -35.49 -20.51 3.63
C THR A 114 -34.17 -19.88 3.19
N GLY A 115 -34.03 -19.62 1.89
CA GLY A 115 -32.84 -19.01 1.29
C GLY A 115 -31.75 -19.99 0.85
N LEU A 116 -31.80 -21.27 1.21
CA LEU A 116 -30.84 -22.27 0.67
C LEU A 116 -31.14 -22.67 -0.78
N ASN A 117 -32.37 -22.44 -1.25
CA ASN A 117 -32.74 -22.70 -2.63
C ASN A 117 -32.92 -21.34 -3.34
N PRO A 118 -32.17 -21.06 -4.42
CA PRO A 118 -32.30 -19.81 -5.18
C PRO A 118 -33.61 -19.73 -5.97
N VAL A 119 -34.36 -20.83 -6.07
CA VAL A 119 -35.63 -20.93 -6.80
C VAL A 119 -36.79 -21.20 -5.85
N ASP A 120 -37.80 -20.32 -5.84
CA ASP A 120 -39.06 -20.53 -5.16
C ASP A 120 -39.96 -21.46 -5.98
N SER A 121 -39.68 -22.76 -5.84
CA SER A 121 -40.39 -23.83 -6.55
C SER A 121 -41.89 -23.88 -6.26
N GLU A 122 -42.33 -23.37 -5.10
CA GLU A 122 -43.75 -23.34 -4.73
C GLU A 122 -44.47 -22.23 -5.50
N SER A 123 -43.91 -21.01 -5.52
CA SER A 123 -44.47 -19.88 -6.27
C SER A 123 -44.42 -20.08 -7.79
N LEU A 124 -43.45 -20.85 -8.29
CA LEU A 124 -43.29 -21.14 -9.73
C LEU A 124 -44.09 -22.35 -10.23
N ARG A 125 -44.88 -22.99 -9.37
CA ARG A 125 -45.60 -24.21 -9.75
C ARG A 125 -46.60 -23.97 -10.88
N GLY A 126 -46.30 -24.50 -12.06
CA GLY A 126 -47.16 -24.38 -13.25
C GLY A 126 -46.85 -23.17 -14.14
N VAL A 127 -45.82 -22.40 -13.80
CA VAL A 127 -45.23 -21.37 -14.66
C VAL A 127 -44.23 -22.05 -15.59
N ASP A 128 -44.32 -21.77 -16.89
CA ASP A 128 -43.36 -22.22 -17.90
C ASP A 128 -42.69 -21.02 -18.56
N VAL A 129 -41.39 -20.87 -18.32
CA VAL A 129 -40.55 -19.84 -18.96
C VAL A 129 -39.76 -20.41 -20.15
N GLY A 130 -40.02 -21.66 -20.54
CA GLY A 130 -39.40 -22.31 -21.70
C GLY A 130 -37.93 -22.70 -21.51
N GLY A 131 -37.44 -22.74 -20.27
CA GLY A 131 -36.03 -22.89 -19.92
C GLY A 131 -35.77 -23.37 -18.49
N GLU A 132 -34.51 -23.66 -18.18
CA GLU A 132 -34.06 -23.99 -16.82
C GLU A 132 -34.00 -22.72 -15.96
N VAL A 133 -34.74 -22.69 -14.86
CA VAL A 133 -34.75 -21.57 -13.91
C VAL A 133 -33.54 -21.66 -13.00
N TYR A 134 -32.76 -20.57 -12.91
CA TYR A 134 -31.60 -20.48 -12.03
C TYR A 134 -31.88 -19.69 -10.75
N ALA A 135 -32.71 -18.66 -10.82
CA ALA A 135 -33.01 -17.80 -9.68
C ALA A 135 -34.41 -17.18 -9.79
N SER A 136 -35.02 -16.90 -8.64
CA SER A 136 -36.26 -16.15 -8.56
C SER A 136 -36.26 -15.18 -7.37
N ALA A 137 -36.85 -14.00 -7.55
CA ALA A 137 -37.02 -13.03 -6.49
C ALA A 137 -38.39 -12.36 -6.58
N LYS A 138 -39.01 -12.10 -5.44
CA LYS A 138 -40.36 -11.51 -5.36
C LYS A 138 -40.29 -10.15 -4.67
N ASN A 139 -40.95 -9.15 -5.24
CA ASN A 139 -41.07 -7.83 -4.62
C ASN A 139 -42.28 -7.75 -3.66
N ALA A 140 -42.45 -6.60 -3.01
CA ALA A 140 -43.53 -6.38 -2.03
C ALA A 140 -44.95 -6.43 -2.63
N ASP A 141 -45.09 -6.09 -3.92
CA ASP A 141 -46.36 -6.10 -4.64
C ASP A 141 -46.74 -7.50 -5.16
N GLY A 142 -45.82 -8.45 -5.02
CA GLY A 142 -46.02 -9.85 -5.39
C GLY A 142 -45.63 -10.19 -6.83
N GLU A 143 -45.07 -9.24 -7.57
CA GLU A 143 -44.41 -9.47 -8.86
C GLU A 143 -43.11 -10.27 -8.62
N MET A 144 -42.87 -11.25 -9.47
CA MET A 144 -41.75 -12.18 -9.35
C MET A 144 -40.84 -12.09 -10.57
N ALA A 145 -39.57 -11.73 -10.34
CA ALA A 145 -38.52 -11.84 -11.33
C ALA A 145 -37.98 -13.27 -11.38
N VAL A 146 -37.70 -13.75 -12.58
CA VAL A 146 -37.14 -15.09 -12.83
C VAL A 146 -35.97 -14.98 -13.79
N GLY A 147 -34.81 -15.43 -13.35
CA GLY A 147 -33.64 -15.64 -14.20
C GLY A 147 -33.56 -17.09 -14.66
N ALA A 148 -33.43 -17.29 -15.97
CA ALA A 148 -33.36 -18.61 -16.58
C ALA A 148 -32.20 -18.71 -17.60
N ASP A 149 -31.95 -19.92 -18.09
CA ASP A 149 -30.98 -20.20 -19.15
C ASP A 149 -31.28 -19.43 -20.44
N ASN A 150 -32.55 -19.20 -20.74
CA ASN A 150 -33.02 -18.61 -21.98
C ASN A 150 -33.45 -17.13 -21.86
N GLY A 151 -33.55 -16.55 -20.66
CA GLY A 151 -34.13 -15.21 -20.52
C GLY A 151 -34.20 -14.64 -19.10
N LEU A 152 -34.61 -13.37 -19.04
CA LEU A 152 -35.10 -12.69 -17.84
C LEU A 152 -36.62 -12.52 -17.99
N PHE A 153 -37.38 -12.96 -16.99
CA PHE A 153 -38.84 -12.90 -17.02
C PHE A 153 -39.41 -12.21 -15.80
N ILE A 154 -40.55 -11.55 -15.97
CA ILE A 154 -41.40 -11.02 -14.90
C ILE A 154 -42.70 -11.79 -14.91
N ILE A 155 -43.13 -12.19 -13.72
CA ILE A 155 -44.41 -12.85 -13.47
C ILE A 155 -45.23 -11.93 -12.59
N ASP A 156 -46.30 -11.40 -13.15
CA ASP A 156 -47.23 -10.53 -12.44
C ASP A 156 -48.04 -11.31 -11.39
N SER A 157 -48.68 -10.56 -10.49
CA SER A 157 -49.55 -11.14 -9.45
C SER A 157 -50.74 -11.96 -9.99
N ASP A 158 -51.13 -11.76 -11.26
CA ASP A 158 -52.18 -12.53 -11.95
C ASP A 158 -51.64 -13.77 -12.70
N GLY A 159 -50.32 -13.97 -12.69
CA GLY A 159 -49.62 -15.07 -13.32
C GLY A 159 -49.19 -14.82 -14.77
N SER A 160 -49.37 -13.62 -15.35
CA SER A 160 -48.84 -13.33 -16.68
C SER A 160 -47.32 -13.31 -16.70
N VAL A 161 -46.72 -13.97 -17.69
CA VAL A 161 -45.27 -14.04 -17.87
C VAL A 161 -44.86 -13.10 -19.01
N THR A 162 -43.94 -12.18 -18.72
CA THR A 162 -43.37 -11.24 -19.69
C THR A 162 -41.86 -11.45 -19.77
N GLU A 163 -41.34 -11.70 -20.96
CA GLU A 163 -39.89 -11.70 -21.21
C GLU A 163 -39.39 -10.25 -21.28
N ILE A 164 -38.28 -9.98 -20.58
CA ILE A 164 -37.73 -8.64 -20.44
C ILE A 164 -36.48 -8.48 -21.30
N PHE A 165 -36.46 -7.37 -22.05
CA PHE A 165 -35.33 -6.94 -22.86
C PHE A 165 -34.81 -5.58 -22.35
N PRO A 166 -33.90 -5.57 -21.36
CA PRO A 166 -33.38 -4.34 -20.76
C PRO A 166 -32.81 -3.38 -21.82
N GLN A 167 -33.13 -2.09 -21.70
CA GLN A 167 -32.65 -1.05 -22.62
C GLN A 167 -32.05 0.13 -21.87
N ASP A 168 -30.79 0.46 -22.20
CA ASP A 168 -30.03 1.58 -21.68
C ASP A 168 -29.49 2.43 -22.84
N GLY A 169 -30.18 3.53 -23.13
CA GLY A 169 -29.93 4.37 -24.30
C GLY A 169 -30.08 3.58 -25.61
N SER A 170 -28.98 3.45 -26.36
CA SER A 170 -28.92 2.69 -27.60
C SER A 170 -28.59 1.21 -27.42
N ARG A 171 -28.28 0.76 -26.20
CA ARG A 171 -27.97 -0.64 -25.89
C ARG A 171 -29.24 -1.34 -25.44
N SER A 172 -29.49 -2.53 -25.96
CA SER A 172 -30.55 -3.42 -25.47
C SER A 172 -30.05 -4.85 -25.41
N TRP A 173 -30.41 -5.57 -24.36
CA TRP A 173 -30.02 -6.97 -24.16
C TRP A 173 -31.22 -7.91 -24.30
N ALA A 174 -30.98 -9.05 -24.95
CA ALA A 174 -31.74 -10.26 -24.75
C ALA A 174 -30.91 -11.17 -23.83
N PRO A 175 -31.02 -10.99 -22.50
CA PRO A 175 -30.15 -11.68 -21.56
C PRO A 175 -30.37 -13.19 -21.62
N ILE A 176 -29.29 -13.97 -21.58
CA ILE A 176 -29.35 -15.44 -21.50
C ILE A 176 -28.50 -15.90 -20.34
N GLY A 177 -28.78 -17.07 -19.76
CA GLY A 177 -28.04 -17.57 -18.61
C GLY A 177 -28.09 -16.62 -17.42
N VAL A 178 -29.27 -16.09 -17.08
CA VAL A 178 -29.44 -15.15 -15.97
C VAL A 178 -29.29 -15.89 -14.66
N LYS A 179 -28.15 -15.70 -13.97
CA LYS A 179 -27.75 -16.48 -12.80
C LYS A 179 -28.30 -15.96 -11.48
N GLY A 180 -28.71 -14.70 -11.44
CA GLY A 180 -29.25 -14.08 -10.24
C GLY A 180 -30.21 -12.97 -10.58
N VAL A 181 -31.26 -12.84 -9.76
CA VAL A 181 -32.24 -11.75 -9.79
C VAL A 181 -32.56 -11.33 -8.35
N GLY A 182 -32.82 -10.05 -8.12
CA GLY A 182 -33.13 -9.54 -6.77
C GLY A 182 -33.70 -8.13 -6.79
N TYR A 183 -34.57 -7.81 -5.82
CA TYR A 183 -35.10 -6.46 -5.63
C TYR A 183 -34.40 -5.77 -4.45
N ASP A 184 -33.96 -4.52 -4.66
CA ASP A 184 -33.50 -3.68 -3.56
C ASP A 184 -34.69 -3.04 -2.79
N SER A 185 -34.40 -2.35 -1.68
CA SER A 185 -35.44 -1.73 -0.85
C SER A 185 -36.21 -0.60 -1.55
N LYS A 186 -35.67 -0.09 -2.67
CA LYS A 186 -36.30 0.94 -3.52
C LYS A 186 -37.16 0.31 -4.62
N GLY A 187 -37.20 -1.01 -4.72
CA GLY A 187 -37.95 -1.75 -5.74
C GLY A 187 -37.22 -1.88 -7.07
N ASN A 188 -35.92 -1.53 -7.13
CA ASN A 188 -35.13 -1.72 -8.35
C ASN A 188 -34.82 -3.21 -8.51
N LEU A 189 -35.07 -3.75 -9.71
CA LEU A 189 -34.73 -5.11 -10.07
C LEU A 189 -33.29 -5.15 -10.57
N TRP A 190 -32.48 -5.96 -9.89
CA TRP A 190 -31.13 -6.32 -10.29
C TRP A 190 -31.11 -7.69 -10.95
N PHE A 191 -30.29 -7.87 -11.99
CA PHE A 191 -29.95 -9.18 -12.52
C PHE A 191 -28.48 -9.27 -12.92
N CYS A 192 -27.95 -10.50 -12.98
CA CYS A 192 -26.63 -10.78 -13.54
C CYS A 192 -26.67 -11.91 -14.58
N SER A 193 -25.94 -11.73 -15.68
CA SER A 193 -25.80 -12.71 -16.77
C SER A 193 -24.41 -12.62 -17.40
N PRO A 194 -24.00 -13.55 -18.28
CA PRO A 194 -22.74 -13.45 -19.02
C PRO A 194 -22.58 -12.14 -19.81
N GLN A 195 -23.68 -11.46 -20.16
CA GLN A 195 -23.62 -10.14 -20.81
C GLN A 195 -23.20 -9.01 -19.86
N GLY A 196 -23.43 -9.16 -18.55
CA GLY A 196 -23.11 -8.17 -17.53
C GLY A 196 -24.16 -8.08 -16.43
N VAL A 197 -24.26 -6.91 -15.80
CA VAL A 197 -25.25 -6.62 -14.74
C VAL A 197 -26.25 -5.57 -15.26
N GLY A 198 -27.51 -5.72 -14.91
CA GLY A 198 -28.52 -4.69 -15.15
C GLY A 198 -29.31 -4.35 -13.89
N VAL A 199 -29.72 -3.08 -13.80
CA VAL A 199 -30.63 -2.58 -12.75
C VAL A 199 -31.75 -1.76 -13.37
N SER A 200 -33.01 -2.01 -12.99
CA SER A 200 -34.13 -1.14 -13.35
C SER A 200 -34.13 0.10 -12.45
N LYS A 201 -34.20 1.30 -13.02
CA LYS A 201 -34.29 2.57 -12.28
C LYS A 201 -35.46 3.38 -12.82
N GLY A 202 -36.58 3.40 -12.10
CA GLY A 202 -37.83 3.95 -12.61
C GLY A 202 -38.28 3.21 -13.87
N ASP A 203 -38.55 3.94 -14.96
CA ASP A 203 -39.01 3.35 -16.24
C ASP A 203 -37.88 2.86 -17.16
N GLY A 204 -36.61 2.94 -16.73
CA GLY A 204 -35.44 2.63 -17.56
C GLY A 204 -34.49 1.60 -16.95
N TRP A 205 -33.49 1.18 -17.73
CA TRP A 205 -32.41 0.30 -17.27
C TRP A 205 -31.07 1.01 -17.26
N THR A 206 -30.18 0.60 -16.36
CA THR A 206 -28.74 0.86 -16.46
C THR A 206 -28.03 -0.47 -16.65
N LEU A 207 -27.18 -0.58 -17.67
CA LEU A 207 -26.46 -1.80 -18.02
C LEU A 207 -24.95 -1.63 -17.82
N PHE A 208 -24.34 -2.60 -17.17
CA PHE A 208 -22.94 -2.57 -16.76
C PHE A 208 -22.14 -3.71 -17.36
N THR A 209 -21.04 -3.35 -18.01
CA THR A 209 -20.00 -4.22 -18.55
C THR A 209 -18.63 -3.79 -17.99
N GLY A 210 -17.54 -4.38 -18.50
CA GLY A 210 -16.19 -3.91 -18.18
C GLY A 210 -15.98 -2.43 -18.45
N GLU A 211 -16.63 -1.86 -19.48
CA GLU A 211 -16.55 -0.42 -19.80
C GLU A 211 -17.14 0.46 -18.69
N GLU A 212 -18.11 -0.05 -17.93
CA GLU A 212 -18.70 0.63 -16.77
C GLU A 212 -18.09 0.17 -15.43
N GLY A 213 -16.95 -0.51 -15.47
CA GLY A 213 -16.18 -0.89 -14.29
C GLY A 213 -16.50 -2.27 -13.70
N LEU A 214 -17.34 -3.10 -14.35
CA LEU A 214 -17.66 -4.45 -13.88
C LEU A 214 -16.41 -5.35 -13.98
N PRO A 215 -15.86 -5.88 -12.86
CA PRO A 215 -14.57 -6.54 -12.90
C PRO A 215 -14.55 -7.90 -13.60
N TYR A 216 -15.65 -8.65 -13.53
CA TYR A 216 -15.76 -10.01 -14.04
C TYR A 216 -17.24 -10.38 -14.25
N ASN A 217 -17.53 -11.21 -15.25
CA ASN A 217 -18.92 -11.49 -15.71
C ASN A 217 -19.30 -12.99 -15.80
N ASP A 218 -18.47 -13.91 -15.28
CA ASP A 218 -18.86 -15.32 -15.12
C ASP A 218 -19.52 -15.53 -13.74
N PHE A 219 -20.76 -15.06 -13.63
CA PHE A 219 -21.56 -15.05 -12.40
C PHE A 219 -22.06 -16.44 -12.01
N THR A 220 -22.33 -16.61 -10.71
CA THR A 220 -22.92 -17.82 -10.13
C THR A 220 -24.19 -17.54 -9.35
N CYS A 221 -24.30 -16.38 -8.69
CA CYS A 221 -25.46 -15.98 -7.90
C CYS A 221 -25.50 -14.45 -7.65
N LEU A 222 -26.59 -13.97 -7.04
CA LEU A 222 -26.80 -12.59 -6.63
C LEU A 222 -27.49 -12.56 -5.27
N ALA A 223 -27.04 -11.68 -4.36
CA ALA A 223 -27.69 -11.41 -3.09
C ALA A 223 -27.76 -9.91 -2.82
N ILE A 224 -28.85 -9.44 -2.23
CA ILE A 224 -29.04 -8.02 -1.85
C ILE A 224 -29.19 -7.94 -0.34
N GLY A 225 -28.38 -7.07 0.27
CA GLY A 225 -28.37 -6.87 1.71
C GLY A 225 -29.46 -5.90 2.19
N PRO A 226 -29.71 -5.84 3.51
CA PRO A 226 -30.65 -4.87 4.09
C PRO A 226 -30.19 -3.41 3.95
N ASP A 227 -28.96 -3.18 3.52
CA ASP A 227 -28.35 -1.87 3.25
C ASP A 227 -28.31 -1.53 1.75
N ASP A 228 -29.10 -2.22 0.92
CA ASP A 228 -29.16 -2.09 -0.55
C ASP A 228 -27.84 -2.38 -1.28
N LYS A 229 -26.82 -2.90 -0.59
CA LYS A 229 -25.59 -3.33 -1.24
C LYS A 229 -25.84 -4.65 -1.94
N VAL A 230 -25.38 -4.73 -3.18
CA VAL A 230 -25.57 -5.92 -4.02
C VAL A 230 -24.27 -6.70 -4.09
N TRP A 231 -24.35 -8.00 -3.81
CA TRP A 231 -23.26 -8.94 -3.94
C TRP A 231 -23.52 -9.89 -5.10
N PHE A 232 -22.50 -10.12 -5.89
CA PHE A 232 -22.50 -11.07 -7.00
C PHE A 232 -21.44 -12.13 -6.73
N GLY A 233 -21.89 -13.39 -6.72
CA GLY A 233 -20.98 -14.54 -6.75
C GLY A 233 -20.45 -14.73 -8.15
N THR A 234 -19.19 -15.13 -8.29
CA THR A 234 -18.59 -15.46 -9.58
C THR A 234 -17.70 -16.69 -9.46
N LYS A 235 -17.25 -17.24 -10.59
CA LYS A 235 -16.26 -18.32 -10.59
C LYS A 235 -14.86 -17.90 -10.12
N ILE A 236 -14.58 -16.59 -10.09
CA ILE A 236 -13.31 -16.05 -9.62
C ILE A 236 -13.61 -14.86 -8.70
N GLY A 237 -13.78 -15.13 -7.41
CA GLY A 237 -14.07 -14.14 -6.37
C GLY A 237 -15.53 -13.68 -6.29
N ALA A 238 -15.76 -12.69 -5.43
CA ALA A 238 -17.05 -12.01 -5.27
C ALA A 238 -16.93 -10.55 -5.71
N ILE A 239 -18.05 -9.96 -6.15
CA ILE A 239 -18.14 -8.54 -6.50
C ILE A 239 -19.22 -7.91 -5.63
N ARG A 240 -18.90 -6.77 -4.99
CA ARG A 240 -19.87 -5.92 -4.30
C ARG A 240 -20.10 -4.64 -5.10
N TYR A 241 -21.34 -4.18 -5.16
CA TYR A 241 -21.72 -2.88 -5.69
C TYR A 241 -22.38 -2.04 -4.60
N ASP A 242 -21.90 -0.80 -4.45
CA ASP A 242 -22.44 0.20 -3.53
C ASP A 242 -22.38 1.62 -4.14
N ASP A 243 -22.67 2.65 -3.33
CA ASP A 243 -22.65 4.05 -3.76
C ASP A 243 -21.28 4.54 -4.26
N SER A 244 -20.19 3.85 -3.91
CA SER A 244 -18.83 4.14 -4.39
C SER A 244 -18.42 3.32 -5.62
N GLY A 245 -19.27 2.40 -6.08
CA GLY A 245 -19.10 1.63 -7.31
C GLY A 245 -18.72 0.16 -7.07
N TRP A 246 -17.89 -0.38 -7.97
CA TRP A 246 -17.54 -1.81 -7.99
C TRP A 246 -16.36 -2.16 -7.09
N HIS A 247 -16.55 -3.21 -6.29
CA HIS A 247 -15.61 -3.73 -5.30
C HIS A 247 -15.33 -5.20 -5.53
N TYR A 248 -14.14 -5.52 -6.04
CA TYR A 248 -13.76 -6.90 -6.32
C TYR A 248 -13.06 -7.56 -5.12
N ARG A 249 -13.44 -8.80 -4.79
CA ARG A 249 -12.97 -9.56 -3.62
C ARG A 249 -12.51 -10.93 -4.08
N GLN A 250 -11.22 -11.05 -4.33
CA GLN A 250 -10.60 -12.24 -4.94
C GLN A 250 -9.35 -12.68 -4.17
N GLY A 251 -9.16 -13.99 -4.12
CA GLY A 251 -8.07 -14.67 -3.45
C GLY A 251 -8.26 -14.75 -1.94
N GLN A 252 -7.27 -15.39 -1.33
CA GLN A 252 -7.24 -15.70 0.09
C GLN A 252 -7.40 -14.46 0.99
N ARG A 253 -7.01 -13.27 0.53
CA ARG A 253 -7.29 -12.03 1.26
C ARG A 253 -8.75 -11.86 1.66
N TRP A 254 -9.69 -12.33 0.84
CA TRP A 254 -11.11 -12.08 1.03
C TRP A 254 -11.94 -13.35 1.22
N LEU A 255 -11.58 -14.42 0.52
CA LEU A 255 -12.37 -15.64 0.45
C LEU A 255 -11.49 -16.86 0.70
N PRO A 256 -12.02 -17.94 1.30
CA PRO A 256 -11.27 -19.19 1.41
C PRO A 256 -11.00 -19.81 0.03
N GLY A 257 -11.92 -19.67 -0.92
CA GLY A 257 -11.77 -20.12 -2.32
C GLY A 257 -12.46 -19.15 -3.28
N ASP A 258 -11.95 -19.08 -4.51
CA ASP A 258 -12.40 -18.12 -5.53
C ASP A 258 -13.71 -18.55 -6.21
N GLU A 259 -14.07 -19.82 -6.22
CA GLU A 259 -15.34 -20.25 -6.80
C GLU A 259 -16.47 -20.03 -5.79
N VAL A 260 -17.13 -18.87 -5.89
CA VAL A 260 -18.30 -18.54 -5.06
C VAL A 260 -19.52 -19.22 -5.64
N ARG A 261 -20.23 -20.02 -4.84
CA ARG A 261 -21.40 -20.79 -5.29
C ARG A 261 -22.71 -20.23 -4.80
N ASP A 262 -22.69 -19.60 -3.64
CA ASP A 262 -23.88 -19.01 -3.03
C ASP A 262 -23.49 -17.89 -2.05
N ILE A 263 -24.40 -16.94 -1.83
CA ILE A 263 -24.19 -15.79 -0.95
C ILE A 263 -25.45 -15.55 -0.11
N ALA A 264 -25.26 -15.39 1.19
CA ALA A 264 -26.33 -14.95 2.10
C ALA A 264 -25.86 -13.75 2.92
N ILE A 265 -26.78 -12.83 3.21
CA ILE A 265 -26.47 -11.59 3.93
C ILE A 265 -27.28 -11.57 5.22
N ASP A 266 -26.60 -11.36 6.35
CA ASP A 266 -27.26 -11.30 7.66
C ASP A 266 -27.90 -9.93 7.94
N SER A 267 -28.68 -9.84 9.03
CA SER A 267 -29.40 -8.58 9.36
C SER A 267 -28.47 -7.39 9.66
N LYS A 268 -27.17 -7.65 9.87
CA LYS A 268 -26.14 -6.63 10.09
C LYS A 268 -25.42 -6.23 8.80
N GLY A 269 -25.77 -6.84 7.67
CA GLY A 269 -25.14 -6.60 6.37
C GLY A 269 -23.82 -7.37 6.17
N ASN A 270 -23.48 -8.35 7.02
CA ASN A 270 -22.33 -9.21 6.73
C ASN A 270 -22.71 -10.20 5.62
N ALA A 271 -21.85 -10.32 4.62
CA ALA A 271 -22.00 -11.29 3.56
C ALA A 271 -21.28 -12.59 3.93
N TRP A 272 -21.98 -13.70 3.73
CA TRP A 272 -21.51 -15.06 3.94
C TRP A 272 -21.46 -15.77 2.59
N PHE A 273 -20.35 -16.45 2.32
CA PHE A 273 -20.04 -17.02 1.01
C PHE A 273 -19.88 -18.53 1.14
N ALA A 274 -20.66 -19.29 0.38
CA ALA A 274 -20.35 -20.68 0.09
C ALA A 274 -19.31 -20.73 -1.02
N THR A 275 -18.18 -21.40 -0.78
CA THR A 275 -17.15 -21.59 -1.81
C THR A 275 -16.74 -23.05 -1.93
N ASN A 276 -15.97 -23.36 -2.96
CA ASN A 276 -15.32 -24.65 -3.15
C ASN A 276 -14.22 -24.98 -2.10
N GLU A 277 -13.82 -24.02 -1.26
CA GLU A 277 -12.78 -24.19 -0.23
C GLU A 277 -13.24 -23.79 1.18
N GLY A 278 -14.55 -23.60 1.38
CA GLY A 278 -15.17 -23.47 2.70
C GLY A 278 -16.21 -22.37 2.77
N VAL A 279 -16.40 -21.82 3.98
CA VAL A 279 -17.27 -20.66 4.20
C VAL A 279 -16.43 -19.42 4.43
N GLY A 280 -16.66 -18.39 3.61
CA GLY A 280 -16.13 -17.04 3.82
C GLY A 280 -17.16 -16.15 4.49
N LYS A 281 -16.70 -15.18 5.27
CA LYS A 281 -17.53 -14.08 5.78
C LYS A 281 -16.80 -12.77 5.50
N ILE A 282 -17.49 -11.80 4.90
CA ILE A 282 -17.02 -10.42 4.81
C ILE A 282 -17.99 -9.57 5.61
N GLY A 283 -17.52 -9.05 6.73
CA GLY A 283 -18.28 -8.17 7.62
C GLY A 283 -17.68 -6.78 7.71
N PHE A 284 -18.38 -5.88 8.41
CA PHE A 284 -17.90 -4.52 8.64
C PHE A 284 -17.64 -4.28 10.12
N VAL A 285 -16.44 -3.79 10.44
CA VAL A 285 -16.08 -3.31 11.77
C VAL A 285 -15.99 -1.79 11.70
N PRO A 286 -16.88 -1.05 12.39
CA PRO A 286 -16.74 0.39 12.53
C PRO A 286 -15.43 0.70 13.26
N MET A 287 -14.53 1.41 12.61
CA MET A 287 -13.28 1.87 13.20
C MET A 287 -12.84 3.21 12.60
N THR A 288 -12.23 4.03 13.43
CA THR A 288 -11.49 5.20 12.98
C THR A 288 -10.19 4.77 12.31
N LEU A 289 -9.55 5.69 11.58
CA LEU A 289 -8.15 5.48 11.23
C LEU A 289 -7.39 5.16 12.52
N ALA A 290 -7.60 5.91 13.64
CA ALA A 290 -6.87 5.85 14.94
C ALA A 290 -6.72 4.42 15.46
N GLU A 291 -7.85 3.76 15.63
CA GLU A 291 -7.92 2.39 16.11
C GLU A 291 -7.21 1.41 15.16
N LYS A 292 -7.12 1.73 13.87
CA LYS A 292 -6.43 0.93 12.85
C LYS A 292 -4.90 1.05 12.93
N ALA A 293 -4.33 2.21 13.26
CA ALA A 293 -2.89 2.26 13.62
C ALA A 293 -2.64 1.46 14.87
N ASP A 294 -3.45 1.67 15.91
CA ASP A 294 -3.22 1.03 17.20
C ASP A 294 -3.17 -0.49 17.03
N HIS A 295 -4.11 -1.05 16.25
CA HIS A 295 -4.09 -2.46 15.84
C HIS A 295 -2.78 -2.86 15.13
N TYR A 296 -2.27 -2.04 14.21
CA TYR A 296 -1.01 -2.32 13.52
C TYR A 296 0.21 -2.22 14.44
N GLU A 297 0.25 -1.26 15.34
CA GLU A 297 1.32 -1.11 16.33
C GLU A 297 1.33 -2.29 17.31
N GLU A 298 0.15 -2.76 17.74
CA GLU A 298 0.02 -3.97 18.56
C GLU A 298 0.58 -5.21 17.85
N LEU A 299 0.29 -5.37 16.55
CA LEU A 299 0.86 -6.46 15.76
C LEU A 299 2.38 -6.31 15.61
N ILE A 300 2.88 -5.09 15.35
CA ILE A 300 4.31 -4.82 15.22
C ILE A 300 5.06 -5.14 16.51
N ASP A 301 4.55 -4.64 17.64
CA ASP A 301 5.11 -4.88 18.98
C ASP A 301 5.17 -6.37 19.31
N LYS A 302 4.16 -7.14 18.89
CA LYS A 302 4.04 -8.56 19.19
C LYS A 302 4.87 -9.46 18.28
N TYR A 303 4.99 -9.10 16.99
CA TYR A 303 5.48 -10.04 15.97
C TYR A 303 6.69 -9.55 15.19
N ASN A 304 6.84 -8.24 14.96
CA ASN A 304 7.78 -7.70 13.97
C ASN A 304 9.08 -7.13 14.55
N ARG A 305 9.15 -6.95 15.88
CA ARG A 305 10.35 -6.43 16.54
C ARG A 305 11.44 -7.49 16.68
N ARG A 306 12.64 -7.16 16.22
CA ARG A 306 13.82 -8.03 16.21
C ARG A 306 14.93 -7.47 17.09
N THR A 307 15.70 -8.38 17.71
CA THR A 307 16.81 -8.09 18.64
C THR A 307 16.37 -7.31 19.89
N GLU A 308 17.29 -7.06 20.81
CA GLU A 308 17.06 -6.16 21.95
C GLU A 308 16.83 -4.69 21.54
N TYR A 309 17.28 -4.28 20.35
CA TYR A 309 17.13 -2.92 19.84
C TYR A 309 15.76 -2.64 19.20
N GLY A 310 15.01 -3.68 18.83
CA GLY A 310 13.66 -3.55 18.28
C GLY A 310 13.58 -3.08 16.83
N TYR A 311 14.50 -3.53 15.95
CA TYR A 311 14.39 -3.32 14.50
C TYR A 311 13.04 -3.84 14.01
N VAL A 312 12.40 -3.09 13.11
CA VAL A 312 11.04 -3.38 12.63
C VAL A 312 11.10 -3.88 11.20
N LEU A 313 10.62 -5.10 10.98
CA LEU A 313 10.66 -5.82 9.70
C LEU A 313 9.46 -6.75 9.54
N GLU A 314 9.26 -7.29 8.35
CA GLU A 314 8.32 -8.37 8.13
C GLU A 314 8.68 -9.65 8.92
N ALA A 315 7.64 -10.31 9.43
CA ALA A 315 7.73 -11.59 10.12
C ALA A 315 7.13 -12.69 9.24
N HIS A 316 7.59 -13.93 9.41
CA HIS A 316 7.08 -15.09 8.69
C HIS A 316 6.20 -15.94 9.59
N THR A 317 5.10 -16.45 9.05
CA THR A 317 4.22 -17.41 9.73
C THR A 317 4.37 -18.80 9.11
N GLU A 318 4.25 -19.84 9.92
CA GLU A 318 4.28 -21.23 9.44
C GLU A 318 2.98 -21.57 8.68
N VAL A 319 1.87 -20.98 9.12
CA VAL A 319 0.54 -21.19 8.54
C VAL A 319 0.08 -19.89 7.86
N PRO A 320 -0.21 -19.89 6.54
CA PRO A 320 -0.69 -18.70 5.84
C PRO A 320 -1.98 -18.13 6.44
N GLY A 321 -2.03 -16.83 6.72
CA GLY A 321 -3.21 -16.15 7.27
C GLY A 321 -3.44 -16.36 8.77
N HIS A 322 -2.53 -17.06 9.45
CA HIS A 322 -2.63 -17.31 10.88
C HIS A 322 -1.31 -16.93 11.57
N PHE A 323 -1.40 -16.24 12.71
CA PHE A 323 -0.25 -15.89 13.54
C PHE A 323 0.28 -17.09 14.36
N ILE A 324 0.59 -18.20 13.67
CA ILE A 324 1.10 -19.45 14.23
C ILE A 324 2.53 -19.67 13.73
N GLY A 325 3.44 -20.03 14.64
CA GLY A 325 4.84 -20.28 14.30
C GLY A 325 5.57 -19.02 13.81
N VAL A 326 5.23 -17.84 14.36
CA VAL A 326 5.79 -16.57 13.91
C VAL A 326 7.31 -16.53 14.17
N THR A 327 8.10 -16.27 13.12
CA THR A 327 9.55 -16.18 13.18
C THR A 327 10.05 -14.89 12.52
N ASN A 328 11.12 -14.34 13.09
CA ASN A 328 11.83 -13.18 12.55
C ASN A 328 13.16 -13.60 11.93
N HIS A 329 13.62 -12.83 10.96
CA HIS A 329 14.88 -13.02 10.25
C HIS A 329 15.57 -11.67 10.06
N ASP A 330 16.86 -11.66 9.73
CA ASP A 330 17.54 -10.45 9.26
C ASP A 330 17.12 -10.12 7.82
N SER A 331 17.14 -8.84 7.47
CA SER A 331 16.96 -8.37 6.10
C SER A 331 18.16 -7.53 5.67
N ASP A 332 18.33 -7.40 4.35
CA ASP A 332 19.28 -6.48 3.73
C ASP A 332 18.86 -5.01 3.88
N ASN A 333 17.73 -4.72 4.55
CA ASN A 333 17.10 -3.41 4.66
C ASN A 333 16.57 -3.10 6.07
N ASP A 334 17.17 -3.67 7.12
CA ASP A 334 16.74 -3.40 8.51
C ASP A 334 16.80 -1.93 8.85
N GLY A 335 17.80 -1.22 8.32
CA GLY A 335 17.97 0.21 8.49
C GLY A 335 16.82 1.00 7.87
N LEU A 336 16.59 0.83 6.57
CA LEU A 336 15.54 1.49 5.80
C LEU A 336 14.17 1.30 6.44
N TRP A 337 13.76 0.06 6.68
CA TRP A 337 12.43 -0.26 7.19
C TRP A 337 12.23 0.26 8.63
N THR A 338 13.26 0.17 9.46
CA THR A 338 13.23 0.75 10.82
C THR A 338 13.22 2.28 10.78
N ALA A 339 13.90 2.90 9.81
CA ALA A 339 13.91 4.34 9.64
C ALA A 339 12.55 4.87 9.17
N MET A 340 11.91 4.21 8.20
CA MET A 340 10.55 4.55 7.79
C MET A 340 9.58 4.38 8.94
N TYR A 341 9.64 3.28 9.69
CA TYR A 341 8.84 3.13 10.90
C TYR A 341 9.09 4.26 11.91
N GLY A 342 10.36 4.54 12.22
CA GLY A 342 10.76 5.57 13.18
C GLY A 342 10.34 6.98 12.78
N ALA A 343 10.41 7.32 11.48
CA ALA A 343 9.91 8.59 10.96
C ALA A 343 8.43 8.74 11.31
N GLY A 344 7.70 7.64 11.33
CA GLY A 344 6.31 7.66 11.68
C GLY A 344 5.92 7.94 13.06
N GLU A 345 6.62 7.27 13.95
CA GLU A 345 6.52 7.54 15.35
C GLU A 345 6.90 9.01 15.65
N CYS A 346 7.82 9.62 14.87
CA CYS A 346 8.13 11.04 15.00
C CYS A 346 6.98 11.95 14.56
N PHE A 347 6.36 11.68 13.42
CA PHE A 347 5.22 12.46 12.93
C PHE A 347 3.96 12.25 13.78
N ALA A 348 3.69 11.02 14.22
CA ALA A 348 2.63 10.70 15.17
C ALA A 348 2.84 11.48 16.48
N TYR A 349 4.03 11.42 17.09
CA TYR A 349 4.35 12.25 18.25
C TYR A 349 4.26 13.76 17.95
N GLY A 350 4.68 14.17 16.77
CA GLY A 350 4.55 15.53 16.27
C GLY A 350 3.12 16.04 16.35
N ALA A 351 2.16 15.21 15.91
CA ALA A 351 0.74 15.53 15.82
C ALA A 351 -0.03 15.33 17.14
N THR A 352 0.21 14.23 17.85
CA THR A 352 -0.62 13.80 19.00
C THR A 352 0.02 14.07 20.35
N LYS A 353 1.36 14.20 20.38
CA LYS A 353 2.17 14.21 21.62
C LYS A 353 2.02 12.93 22.46
N ASP A 354 1.64 11.82 21.84
CA ASP A 354 1.55 10.52 22.52
C ASP A 354 2.93 10.05 23.03
N PRO A 355 3.10 9.80 24.35
CA PRO A 355 4.36 9.31 24.89
C PRO A 355 4.80 7.95 24.34
N GLU A 356 3.88 7.09 23.89
CA GLU A 356 4.25 5.79 23.33
C GLU A 356 4.87 5.94 21.95
N ALA A 357 4.30 6.79 21.09
CA ALA A 357 4.93 7.18 19.83
C ALA A 357 6.34 7.76 20.03
N LYS A 358 6.51 8.63 21.04
CA LYS A 358 7.85 9.14 21.41
C LYS A 358 8.83 8.03 21.77
N ARG A 359 8.37 7.05 22.57
CA ARG A 359 9.19 5.91 23.02
C ARG A 359 9.62 5.04 21.84
N ARG A 360 8.70 4.74 20.92
CA ARG A 360 8.97 3.94 19.71
C ARG A 360 9.90 4.66 18.74
N ALA A 361 9.73 5.96 18.51
CA ALA A 361 10.64 6.79 17.72
C ALA A 361 12.08 6.76 18.28
N LYS A 362 12.21 6.90 19.61
CA LYS A 362 13.50 6.81 20.30
C LYS A 362 14.13 5.43 20.16
N GLN A 363 13.34 4.37 20.28
CA GLN A 363 13.82 3.00 20.08
C GLN A 363 14.34 2.79 18.65
N ALA A 364 13.62 3.27 17.63
CA ALA A 364 14.07 3.23 16.24
C ALA A 364 15.39 4.00 16.05
N PHE A 365 15.51 5.21 16.64
CA PHE A 365 16.77 5.97 16.60
C PHE A 365 17.94 5.22 17.21
N GLU A 366 17.76 4.59 18.37
CA GLU A 366 18.83 3.80 18.98
C GLU A 366 19.23 2.59 18.15
N ALA A 367 18.26 1.92 17.51
CA ALA A 367 18.52 0.81 16.60
C ALA A 367 19.37 1.26 15.41
N LEU A 368 18.98 2.32 14.71
CA LEU A 368 19.76 2.83 13.57
C LEU A 368 21.14 3.37 13.97
N ARG A 369 21.21 4.07 15.12
CA ARG A 369 22.49 4.53 15.66
C ARG A 369 23.40 3.34 15.96
N PHE A 370 22.85 2.24 16.46
CA PHE A 370 23.64 1.03 16.71
C PHE A 370 24.24 0.46 15.42
N LEU A 371 23.52 0.48 14.29
CA LEU A 371 24.07 0.09 12.98
C LEU A 371 25.28 0.92 12.54
N SER A 372 25.40 2.18 12.98
CA SER A 372 26.56 3.04 12.69
C SER A 372 27.71 2.88 13.69
N VAL A 373 27.42 2.45 14.92
CA VAL A 373 28.43 2.32 15.99
C VAL A 373 29.05 0.93 16.01
N VAL A 374 28.24 -0.12 15.82
CA VAL A 374 28.70 -1.51 15.85
C VAL A 374 29.84 -1.82 14.85
N PRO A 375 29.90 -1.23 13.63
CA PRO A 375 30.95 -1.56 12.67
C PRO A 375 32.31 -0.96 13.04
N VAL A 376 32.34 0.06 13.90
CA VAL A 376 33.55 0.80 14.28
C VAL A 376 34.40 0.04 15.32
N GLY A 377 33.93 -1.11 15.78
CA GLY A 377 34.76 -2.09 16.45
C GLY A 377 35.03 -3.29 15.55
N GLY A 378 36.29 -3.69 15.35
CA GLY A 378 36.69 -4.95 14.71
C GLY A 378 38.20 -5.17 14.78
N GLU A 379 38.71 -6.30 14.28
CA GLU A 379 40.15 -6.46 14.00
C GLU A 379 40.60 -5.58 12.81
N VAL A 380 39.64 -5.13 11.99
CA VAL A 380 39.80 -4.16 10.90
C VAL A 380 39.29 -2.79 11.35
N VAL A 381 40.07 -1.73 11.10
CA VAL A 381 39.71 -0.35 11.48
C VAL A 381 38.79 0.24 10.41
N GLN A 382 37.47 0.12 10.61
CA GLN A 382 36.48 0.80 9.79
C GLN A 382 36.55 2.32 10.00
N GLN A 383 36.46 3.10 8.92
CA GLN A 383 36.40 4.55 9.03
C GLN A 383 35.10 4.98 9.74
N PRO A 384 35.13 6.00 10.63
CA PRO A 384 33.90 6.55 11.22
C PRO A 384 32.89 6.94 10.14
N GLY A 385 31.60 6.66 10.40
CA GLY A 385 30.49 6.98 9.50
C GLY A 385 30.01 5.85 8.59
N PHE A 386 30.66 4.68 8.61
CA PHE A 386 30.07 3.50 7.99
C PHE A 386 28.85 3.01 8.77
N VAL A 387 27.86 2.49 8.06
CA VAL A 387 26.61 1.96 8.61
C VAL A 387 26.42 0.56 8.08
N ALA A 388 26.15 -0.41 8.94
CA ALA A 388 25.80 -1.78 8.52
C ALA A 388 24.36 -1.86 8.01
N ARG A 389 24.07 -2.84 7.15
CA ARG A 389 22.69 -3.13 6.68
C ARG A 389 21.83 -3.72 7.79
N THR A 390 22.42 -4.65 8.54
CA THR A 390 21.79 -5.38 9.64
C THR A 390 22.85 -5.97 10.55
N VAL A 391 22.42 -6.44 11.71
CA VAL A 391 23.24 -7.07 12.75
C VAL A 391 22.61 -8.36 13.24
N ILE A 392 23.44 -9.36 13.53
CA ILE A 392 23.00 -10.60 14.19
C ILE A 392 23.86 -10.78 15.45
N PRO A 393 23.25 -10.98 16.63
CA PRO A 393 24.01 -11.28 17.84
C PRO A 393 24.75 -12.62 17.68
N VAL A 394 26.00 -12.65 18.12
CA VAL A 394 26.76 -13.91 18.22
C VAL A 394 26.09 -14.77 19.31
N PRO A 395 25.71 -16.02 19.00
CA PRO A 395 24.97 -16.84 19.93
C PRO A 395 25.93 -17.40 20.99
N GLU A 396 25.40 -17.96 22.08
CA GLU A 396 26.19 -18.44 23.21
C GLU A 396 27.22 -19.53 22.83
N GLU A 397 26.91 -20.33 21.80
CA GLU A 397 27.81 -21.35 21.25
C GLU A 397 29.06 -20.73 20.57
N GLY A 398 29.06 -19.42 20.38
CA GLY A 398 30.18 -18.62 19.91
C GLY A 398 30.29 -18.50 18.40
N VAL A 399 31.39 -17.86 17.97
CA VAL A 399 31.65 -17.48 16.57
C VAL A 399 31.80 -18.66 15.60
N ASN A 400 32.10 -19.86 16.11
CA ASN A 400 32.29 -21.09 15.33
C ASN A 400 31.03 -21.97 15.28
N SER A 401 29.88 -21.44 15.70
CA SER A 401 28.60 -22.13 15.57
C SER A 401 28.22 -22.35 14.10
N ASP A 402 27.39 -23.35 13.85
CA ASP A 402 26.73 -23.58 12.56
C ASP A 402 25.80 -22.43 12.15
N LYS A 403 25.42 -21.58 13.10
CA LYS A 403 24.70 -20.32 12.92
C LYS A 403 25.56 -19.17 12.39
N ASN A 404 26.86 -19.35 12.16
CA ASN A 404 27.70 -18.30 11.58
C ASN A 404 27.20 -17.93 10.18
N PRO A 405 26.78 -16.68 9.95
CA PRO A 405 26.15 -16.29 8.68
C PRO A 405 27.12 -16.29 7.49
N ASN A 406 28.44 -16.38 7.71
CA ASN A 406 29.42 -16.54 6.63
C ASN A 406 29.53 -17.98 6.10
N PHE A 407 28.88 -18.97 6.72
CA PHE A 407 28.85 -20.35 6.21
C PHE A 407 27.77 -20.58 5.15
N ASP A 408 26.97 -19.56 4.83
CA ASP A 408 26.06 -19.58 3.69
C ASP A 408 26.83 -19.80 2.37
N ARG A 409 26.60 -20.98 1.76
CA ARG A 409 27.27 -21.40 0.53
C ARG A 409 26.77 -20.68 -0.72
N SER A 410 25.68 -19.93 -0.63
CA SER A 410 25.15 -19.15 -1.75
C SER A 410 26.00 -17.89 -2.04
N TYR A 411 26.70 -17.35 -1.03
CA TYR A 411 27.55 -16.15 -1.12
C TYR A 411 29.05 -16.44 -0.92
N THR A 412 29.62 -17.33 -1.72
CA THR A 412 31.08 -17.55 -1.74
C THR A 412 31.80 -16.52 -2.64
N PRO A 413 33.08 -16.18 -2.38
CA PRO A 413 33.85 -15.30 -3.29
C PRO A 413 33.80 -15.76 -4.75
N ARG A 414 33.88 -17.07 -4.99
CA ARG A 414 33.76 -17.66 -6.32
C ARG A 414 32.36 -17.48 -6.92
N GLY A 415 31.31 -17.62 -6.10
CA GLY A 415 29.92 -17.38 -6.50
C GLY A 415 29.67 -15.92 -6.88
N MET A 416 30.18 -14.98 -6.07
CA MET A 416 30.10 -13.54 -6.33
C MET A 416 30.87 -13.16 -7.60
N GLN A 417 32.10 -13.69 -7.79
CA GLN A 417 32.87 -13.47 -9.01
C GLN A 417 32.14 -13.98 -10.26
N ARG A 418 31.45 -15.13 -10.15
CA ARG A 418 30.62 -15.66 -11.24
C ARG A 418 29.45 -14.72 -11.52
N ASN A 419 28.73 -14.27 -10.50
CA ASN A 419 27.59 -13.36 -10.68
C ASN A 419 28.03 -12.06 -11.35
N ARG A 420 29.19 -11.53 -10.94
CA ARG A 420 29.81 -10.36 -11.54
C ARG A 420 30.13 -10.53 -13.03
N GLY A 421 30.63 -11.71 -13.39
CA GLY A 421 31.04 -11.99 -14.77
C GLY A 421 29.90 -12.38 -15.71
N SER A 422 28.74 -12.83 -15.21
CA SER A 422 27.67 -13.38 -16.05
C SER A 422 26.35 -12.63 -16.01
N ASN A 423 26.02 -11.97 -14.90
CA ASN A 423 24.68 -11.41 -14.67
C ASN A 423 24.73 -9.90 -14.39
N ASP A 424 25.70 -9.47 -13.59
CA ASP A 424 25.66 -8.14 -12.97
C ASP A 424 27.07 -7.59 -12.79
N THR A 425 27.55 -6.78 -13.73
CA THR A 425 28.93 -6.28 -13.77
C THR A 425 29.32 -5.45 -12.54
N LEU A 426 28.33 -4.88 -11.84
CA LEU A 426 28.48 -4.07 -10.64
C LEU A 426 28.50 -4.90 -9.35
N TRP A 427 28.31 -6.22 -9.43
CA TRP A 427 28.28 -7.08 -8.25
C TRP A 427 29.59 -7.01 -7.45
N LYS A 428 29.52 -6.58 -6.18
CA LYS A 428 30.68 -6.46 -5.30
C LYS A 428 31.19 -7.85 -4.89
N VAL A 429 32.50 -8.05 -4.90
CA VAL A 429 33.15 -9.30 -4.49
C VAL A 429 34.01 -9.01 -3.26
N TYR A 430 33.54 -9.44 -2.09
CA TYR A 430 34.15 -9.16 -0.81
C TYR A 430 34.00 -10.32 0.17
N TYR A 431 34.88 -10.43 1.17
CA TYR A 431 34.77 -11.44 2.21
C TYR A 431 35.55 -11.02 3.47
N PRO A 432 35.07 -11.30 4.70
CA PRO A 432 33.77 -11.91 5.02
C PRO A 432 32.59 -10.99 4.67
N ARG A 433 31.41 -11.56 4.41
CA ARG A 433 30.17 -10.78 4.20
C ARG A 433 29.61 -10.22 5.50
N TRP A 434 29.87 -10.94 6.58
CA TRP A 434 29.45 -10.65 7.94
C TRP A 434 30.68 -10.57 8.84
N PRO A 435 31.50 -9.51 8.76
CA PRO A 435 32.55 -9.26 9.73
C PRO A 435 32.01 -9.22 11.17
N LEU A 436 32.90 -9.55 12.11
CA LEU A 436 32.63 -9.44 13.54
C LEU A 436 32.94 -8.05 14.05
N ASN A 437 32.16 -7.58 15.00
CA ASN A 437 32.53 -6.40 15.77
C ASN A 437 33.73 -6.68 16.70
N LYS A 438 34.33 -5.64 17.29
CA LYS A 438 35.59 -5.72 18.09
C LYS A 438 35.47 -6.69 19.25
N ASP A 439 34.32 -6.64 19.90
CA ASP A 439 34.04 -7.44 21.11
C ASP A 439 33.53 -8.84 20.76
N LYS A 440 33.37 -9.16 19.46
CA LYS A 440 32.88 -10.44 18.94
C LYS A 440 31.50 -10.81 19.49
N THR A 441 30.66 -9.81 19.73
CA THR A 441 29.29 -9.93 20.23
C THR A 441 28.24 -9.81 19.13
N TYR A 442 28.59 -9.22 17.99
CA TYR A 442 27.71 -9.05 16.83
C TYR A 442 28.45 -9.34 15.53
N TRP A 443 27.77 -10.03 14.62
CA TRP A 443 28.05 -9.95 13.19
C TRP A 443 27.28 -8.79 12.59
N TYR A 444 27.90 -8.04 11.70
CA TYR A 444 27.23 -6.97 10.96
C TYR A 444 27.38 -7.20 9.47
N LYS A 445 26.27 -7.04 8.74
CA LYS A 445 26.23 -7.22 7.29
C LYS A 445 26.69 -5.94 6.61
N THR A 446 27.57 -6.09 5.64
CA THR A 446 28.15 -4.97 4.91
C THR A 446 27.60 -4.83 3.49
N ASP A 447 28.30 -4.10 2.60
CA ASP A 447 27.83 -3.69 1.28
C ASP A 447 26.50 -2.92 1.33
N THR A 448 26.47 -1.93 2.23
CA THR A 448 25.31 -1.12 2.54
C THR A 448 24.81 -0.34 1.34
N SER A 449 23.54 -0.57 1.02
CA SER A 449 22.90 0.01 -0.15
C SER A 449 22.46 1.46 0.12
N SER A 450 22.18 2.20 -0.95
CA SER A 450 21.81 3.62 -0.83
C SER A 450 20.46 3.82 -0.15
N ASP A 451 19.53 2.91 -0.37
CA ASP A 451 18.18 2.98 0.18
C ASP A 451 18.20 3.02 1.72
N GLU A 452 19.17 2.36 2.36
CA GLU A 452 19.43 2.46 3.79
C GLU A 452 19.72 3.91 4.19
N LEU A 453 20.61 4.57 3.45
CA LEU A 453 20.95 5.98 3.71
C LEU A 453 19.77 6.90 3.40
N ASP A 454 19.02 6.68 2.32
CA ASP A 454 17.83 7.47 1.99
C ASP A 454 16.79 7.41 3.13
N GLY A 455 16.53 6.21 3.65
CA GLY A 455 15.65 6.02 4.82
C GLY A 455 16.21 6.70 6.08
N HIS A 456 17.50 6.53 6.38
CA HIS A 456 18.14 7.12 7.55
C HIS A 456 18.08 8.65 7.52
N TYR A 457 18.44 9.25 6.39
CA TYR A 457 18.36 10.70 6.20
C TYR A 457 16.93 11.20 6.07
N PHE A 458 15.95 10.34 5.73
CA PHE A 458 14.53 10.64 5.86
C PHE A 458 14.05 10.71 7.31
N PHE A 459 14.66 9.95 8.22
CA PHE A 459 14.23 9.83 9.60
C PHE A 459 14.95 10.76 10.58
N TYR A 460 16.26 10.92 10.46
CA TYR A 460 17.04 11.67 11.45
C TYR A 460 16.56 13.11 11.71
N PRO A 461 16.23 13.94 10.69
CA PRO A 461 15.77 15.29 10.97
C PRO A 461 14.37 15.32 11.63
N GLN A 462 13.54 14.30 11.42
CA GLN A 462 12.20 14.16 11.95
C GLN A 462 12.31 13.87 13.44
N TYR A 463 13.20 12.95 13.81
CA TYR A 463 13.53 12.69 15.20
C TYR A 463 14.15 13.94 15.86
N TYR A 464 15.08 14.61 15.18
CA TYR A 464 15.73 15.81 15.70
C TYR A 464 14.76 16.97 15.98
N ASP A 465 13.85 17.24 15.05
CA ASP A 465 12.93 18.38 15.10
C ASP A 465 11.71 18.10 15.99
N LEU A 466 11.15 16.90 15.92
CA LEU A 466 9.85 16.58 16.54
C LEU A 466 9.96 15.88 17.89
N VAL A 467 11.01 15.08 18.10
CA VAL A 467 11.10 14.14 19.23
C VAL A 467 12.21 14.49 20.23
N ALA A 468 13.40 14.85 19.74
CA ALA A 468 14.55 15.16 20.58
C ALA A 468 14.35 16.48 21.33
N GLU A 469 14.22 16.41 22.65
CA GLU A 469 13.92 17.58 23.49
C GLU A 469 15.17 18.16 24.14
N THR A 470 16.11 17.29 24.50
CA THR A 470 17.34 17.69 25.20
C THR A 470 18.49 17.91 24.22
N GLU A 471 19.41 18.82 24.55
CA GLU A 471 20.62 19.01 23.74
C GLU A 471 21.49 17.75 23.68
N GLN A 472 21.44 16.91 24.71
CA GLN A 472 22.10 15.61 24.71
C GLN A 472 21.49 14.66 23.68
N GLU A 473 20.16 14.60 23.57
CA GLU A 473 19.50 13.80 22.53
C GLU A 473 19.80 14.36 21.14
N LYS A 474 19.72 15.68 20.96
CA LYS A 474 20.05 16.34 19.70
C LYS A 474 21.50 16.10 19.29
N GLU A 475 22.47 16.21 20.20
CA GLU A 475 23.88 15.99 19.86
C GLU A 475 24.14 14.57 19.39
N ARG A 476 23.44 13.57 19.92
CA ARG A 476 23.58 12.18 19.45
C ARG A 476 23.12 12.02 18.02
N VAL A 477 22.09 12.75 17.60
CA VAL A 477 21.67 12.79 16.19
C VAL A 477 22.73 13.52 15.35
N ARG A 478 23.22 14.68 15.81
CA ARG A 478 24.29 15.43 15.12
C ARG A 478 25.52 14.57 14.90
N GLU A 479 25.93 13.80 15.90
CA GLU A 479 27.08 12.89 15.82
C GLU A 479 26.92 11.87 14.71
N VAL A 480 25.78 11.17 14.65
CA VAL A 480 25.50 10.14 13.63
C VAL A 480 25.51 10.76 12.23
N VAL A 481 24.73 11.82 12.04
CA VAL A 481 24.61 12.51 10.75
C VAL A 481 25.97 13.03 10.30
N ARG A 482 26.67 13.78 11.16
CA ARG A 482 28.02 14.32 10.87
C ARG A 482 29.00 13.22 10.50
N ASN A 483 29.03 12.11 11.24
CA ASN A 483 29.95 11.01 10.96
C ASN A 483 29.69 10.40 9.58
N ILE A 484 28.42 10.11 9.24
CA ILE A 484 28.07 9.54 7.93
C ILE A 484 28.35 10.54 6.80
N THR A 485 27.92 11.80 6.93
CA THR A 485 28.12 12.79 5.87
C THR A 485 29.61 13.09 5.65
N ASP A 486 30.39 13.23 6.73
CA ASP A 486 31.84 13.46 6.63
C ASP A 486 32.57 12.24 6.06
N HIS A 487 32.07 11.03 6.29
CA HIS A 487 32.58 9.82 5.64
C HIS A 487 32.39 9.90 4.12
N LEU A 488 31.20 10.26 3.66
CA LEU A 488 30.92 10.40 2.23
C LEU A 488 31.84 11.47 1.63
N ILE A 489 31.88 12.69 2.17
CA ILE A 489 32.70 13.78 1.63
C ILE A 489 34.18 13.39 1.55
N ARG A 490 34.72 12.78 2.61
CA ARG A 490 36.14 12.36 2.67
C ARG A 490 36.50 11.35 1.59
N ASN A 491 35.55 10.50 1.20
CA ASN A 491 35.75 9.41 0.25
C ASN A 491 35.11 9.72 -1.12
N ASP A 492 35.06 11.00 -1.51
CA ASP A 492 34.53 11.46 -2.80
C ASP A 492 33.10 10.92 -3.05
N TYR A 493 32.27 11.06 -2.01
CA TYR A 493 30.87 10.61 -1.90
C TYR A 493 30.66 9.11 -2.10
N ARG A 494 31.58 8.30 -1.57
CA ARG A 494 31.43 6.85 -1.50
C ARG A 494 31.36 6.39 -0.06
N LEU A 495 30.45 5.48 0.24
CA LEU A 495 30.48 4.74 1.49
C LEU A 495 31.54 3.64 1.37
N ILE A 496 32.65 3.77 2.08
CA ILE A 496 33.75 2.80 2.06
C ILE A 496 33.49 1.72 3.09
N ASP A 497 33.58 0.48 2.63
CA ASP A 497 33.27 -0.71 3.38
C ASP A 497 34.49 -1.24 4.17
N HIS A 498 34.33 -2.35 4.89
CA HIS A 498 35.35 -2.98 5.72
C HIS A 498 36.52 -3.56 4.93
N ASP A 499 36.35 -3.82 3.65
CA ASP A 499 37.41 -4.26 2.74
C ASP A 499 38.23 -3.08 2.16
N GLY A 500 37.86 -1.85 2.50
CA GLY A 500 38.50 -0.63 2.01
C GLY A 500 38.01 -0.18 0.63
N GLU A 501 37.06 -0.91 0.04
CA GLU A 501 36.46 -0.57 -1.24
C GLU A 501 35.06 0.03 -1.04
N PRO A 502 34.57 0.85 -1.99
CA PRO A 502 33.20 1.34 -1.96
C PRO A 502 32.18 0.19 -1.82
N THR A 503 31.10 0.44 -1.07
CA THR A 503 29.87 -0.35 -1.21
C THR A 503 29.35 -0.21 -2.63
N ARG A 504 28.60 -1.21 -3.08
CA ARG A 504 28.09 -1.28 -4.44
C ARG A 504 27.18 -0.11 -4.81
N TRP A 505 26.18 0.17 -3.96
CA TRP A 505 25.09 1.08 -4.31
C TRP A 505 25.18 2.45 -3.64
N SER A 506 25.98 2.60 -2.58
CA SER A 506 26.23 3.90 -1.95
C SER A 506 27.48 4.57 -2.54
N ASP A 507 27.49 4.70 -3.86
CA ASP A 507 28.44 5.52 -4.61
C ASP A 507 27.65 6.67 -5.27
N TYR A 508 27.94 7.88 -4.81
CA TYR A 508 27.34 9.13 -5.28
C TYR A 508 28.40 10.03 -5.92
N SER A 509 29.53 9.45 -6.34
CA SER A 509 30.69 10.20 -6.80
C SER A 509 30.46 10.87 -8.15
N PRO A 510 31.01 12.07 -8.37
CA PRO A 510 30.86 12.73 -9.66
C PRO A 510 31.43 11.93 -10.83
N GLU A 511 32.52 11.19 -10.58
CA GLU A 511 33.15 10.33 -11.60
C GLU A 511 32.19 9.25 -12.11
N ASN A 512 31.60 8.45 -11.22
CA ASN A 512 30.70 7.40 -11.66
C ASN A 512 29.40 7.97 -12.23
N LEU A 513 28.77 8.92 -11.55
CA LEU A 513 27.47 9.43 -11.99
C LEU A 513 27.56 10.15 -13.35
N ASN A 514 28.63 10.92 -13.62
CA ASN A 514 28.73 11.73 -14.84
C ASN A 514 29.59 11.12 -15.95
N HIS A 515 30.48 10.17 -15.64
CA HIS A 515 31.44 9.64 -16.62
C HIS A 515 31.42 8.12 -16.78
N ASN A 516 30.71 7.38 -15.93
CA ASN A 516 30.56 5.93 -16.08
C ASN A 516 29.21 5.56 -16.72
N HIS A 517 29.27 4.83 -17.83
CA HIS A 517 28.08 4.38 -18.55
C HIS A 517 27.22 3.39 -17.75
N ASP A 518 27.78 2.64 -16.80
CA ASP A 518 27.03 1.68 -15.99
C ASP A 518 26.10 2.38 -14.97
N TRP A 519 26.34 3.66 -14.69
CA TRP A 519 25.68 4.44 -13.64
C TRP A 519 24.64 5.43 -14.16
N TYR A 520 24.39 5.46 -15.48
CA TYR A 520 23.52 6.47 -16.07
C TYR A 520 22.07 6.43 -15.54
N ASN A 521 21.53 5.24 -15.28
CA ASN A 521 20.19 5.04 -14.72
C ASN A 521 20.07 5.61 -13.30
N GLU A 522 21.15 5.49 -12.52
CA GLU A 522 21.22 5.90 -11.11
C GLU A 522 21.55 7.40 -10.95
N ARG A 523 22.06 8.05 -12.00
CA ARG A 523 22.57 9.44 -11.96
C ARG A 523 21.61 10.42 -11.28
N GLY A 524 20.34 10.39 -11.68
CA GLY A 524 19.32 11.30 -11.17
C GLY A 524 19.08 11.11 -9.69
N LEU A 525 18.73 9.89 -9.31
CA LEU A 525 18.35 9.51 -7.95
C LEU A 525 19.51 9.75 -6.98
N LYS A 526 20.71 9.29 -7.32
CA LYS A 526 21.90 9.46 -6.47
C LYS A 526 22.30 10.93 -6.32
N SER A 527 22.12 11.74 -7.35
CA SER A 527 22.34 13.19 -7.25
C SER A 527 21.31 13.83 -6.30
N LEU A 528 20.05 13.42 -6.38
CA LEU A 528 18.98 13.87 -5.47
C LEU A 528 19.27 13.44 -4.02
N SER A 529 19.67 12.18 -3.81
CA SER A 529 20.05 11.63 -2.50
C SER A 529 21.15 12.45 -1.83
N VAL A 530 22.28 12.68 -2.49
CA VAL A 530 23.39 13.39 -1.83
C VAL A 530 23.08 14.87 -1.57
N LEU A 531 22.30 15.52 -2.43
CA LEU A 531 21.82 16.88 -2.18
C LEU A 531 20.90 16.92 -0.95
N SER A 532 20.02 15.92 -0.80
CA SER A 532 19.20 15.75 0.39
C SER A 532 20.05 15.51 1.64
N TYR A 533 21.03 14.61 1.59
CA TYR A 533 21.90 14.27 2.72
C TYR A 533 22.68 15.47 3.23
N LEU A 534 23.31 16.23 2.34
CA LEU A 534 24.05 17.44 2.68
C LEU A 534 23.12 18.52 3.26
N THR A 535 21.91 18.65 2.73
CA THR A 535 20.93 19.62 3.22
C THR A 535 20.48 19.27 4.65
N VAL A 536 20.20 17.98 4.90
CA VAL A 536 19.89 17.47 6.24
C VAL A 536 21.06 17.65 7.20
N ALA A 537 22.29 17.36 6.75
CA ALA A 537 23.49 17.53 7.55
C ALA A 537 23.69 19.01 7.94
N LYS A 538 23.51 19.94 7.00
CA LYS A 538 23.54 21.38 7.28
C LYS A 538 22.49 21.78 8.32
N HIS A 539 21.24 21.35 8.15
CA HIS A 539 20.14 21.65 9.09
C HIS A 539 20.43 21.14 10.51
N ILE A 540 20.81 19.87 10.64
CA ILE A 540 20.99 19.21 11.94
C ILE A 540 22.25 19.74 12.66
N THR A 541 23.34 19.92 11.93
CA THR A 541 24.64 20.26 12.54
C THR A 541 24.91 21.76 12.63
N GLY A 542 24.30 22.56 11.75
CA GLY A 542 24.63 23.98 11.56
C GLY A 542 25.99 24.24 10.89
N ASP A 543 26.65 23.22 10.36
CA ASP A 543 27.98 23.34 9.73
C ASP A 543 27.83 23.76 8.25
N GLU A 544 28.33 24.95 7.91
CA GLU A 544 28.20 25.52 6.56
C GLU A 544 29.00 24.76 5.50
N LYS A 545 29.99 23.92 5.88
CA LYS A 545 30.74 23.12 4.90
C LYS A 545 29.81 22.26 4.03
N TYR A 546 28.69 21.78 4.58
CA TYR A 546 27.72 20.99 3.82
C TYR A 546 27.00 21.84 2.77
N GLY A 547 26.74 23.11 3.06
CA GLY A 547 26.21 24.08 2.09
C GLY A 547 27.22 24.40 0.98
N GLU A 548 28.51 24.52 1.33
CA GLU A 548 29.59 24.71 0.36
C GLU A 548 29.71 23.51 -0.59
N GLU A 549 29.60 22.28 -0.08
CA GLU A 549 29.58 21.06 -0.90
C GLU A 549 28.35 20.97 -1.82
N ILE A 550 27.16 21.39 -1.37
CA ILE A 550 25.97 21.49 -2.24
C ILE A 550 26.25 22.40 -3.42
N VAL A 551 26.77 23.61 -3.15
CA VAL A 551 27.09 24.59 -4.21
C VAL A 551 28.14 24.03 -5.18
N ARG A 552 29.17 23.34 -4.66
CA ARG A 552 30.21 22.70 -5.47
C ARG A 552 29.62 21.62 -6.38
N LEU A 553 28.82 20.70 -5.85
CA LEU A 553 28.18 19.63 -6.61
C LEU A 553 27.25 20.16 -7.71
N MET A 554 26.49 21.21 -7.41
CA MET A 554 25.63 21.88 -8.40
C MET A 554 26.44 22.54 -9.51
N LYS A 555 27.46 23.32 -9.14
CA LYS A 555 28.21 24.16 -10.09
C LYS A 555 29.18 23.36 -10.95
N ASP A 556 29.93 22.46 -10.32
CA ASP A 556 31.06 21.81 -10.97
C ASP A 556 30.65 20.47 -11.62
N TYR A 557 29.55 19.87 -11.16
CA TYR A 557 29.10 18.55 -11.59
C TYR A 557 27.61 18.43 -11.93
N ALA A 558 26.88 19.55 -11.94
CA ALA A 558 25.49 19.65 -12.37
C ALA A 558 24.49 18.75 -11.60
N TYR A 559 24.72 18.49 -10.31
CA TYR A 559 23.88 17.57 -9.53
C TYR A 559 22.40 18.01 -9.44
N ASN A 560 22.12 19.32 -9.40
CA ASN A 560 20.74 19.82 -9.48
C ASN A 560 20.09 19.53 -10.84
N THR A 561 20.87 19.59 -11.93
CA THR A 561 20.38 19.26 -13.28
C THR A 561 20.13 17.75 -13.41
N ASN A 562 21.03 16.92 -12.86
CA ASN A 562 20.81 15.48 -12.78
C ASN A 562 19.51 15.15 -12.04
N ALA A 563 19.28 15.79 -10.89
CA ALA A 563 18.09 15.60 -10.06
C ALA A 563 16.77 16.16 -10.68
N MET A 564 16.83 16.83 -11.84
CA MET A 564 15.61 17.19 -12.58
C MET A 564 14.90 15.96 -13.18
N VAL A 565 15.62 14.85 -13.35
CA VAL A 565 15.07 13.56 -13.75
C VAL A 565 15.54 12.54 -12.72
N ALA A 566 14.84 12.44 -11.59
CA ALA A 566 15.25 11.58 -10.48
C ALA A 566 15.36 10.11 -10.88
N LYS A 567 14.44 9.61 -11.72
CA LYS A 567 14.44 8.23 -12.21
C LYS A 567 14.17 8.22 -13.70
N ILE A 568 14.83 7.31 -14.42
CA ILE A 568 14.49 7.04 -15.82
C ILE A 568 13.24 6.16 -15.82
N GLN A 569 12.11 6.75 -16.20
CA GLN A 569 10.81 6.10 -16.26
C GLN A 569 10.29 6.06 -17.70
N PHE A 570 9.63 4.96 -18.06
CA PHE A 570 9.04 4.71 -19.39
C PHE A 570 7.52 4.82 -19.39
N GLY A 571 6.91 5.10 -18.24
CA GLY A 571 5.47 5.16 -18.06
C GLY A 571 5.07 5.03 -16.60
N VAL A 572 3.77 5.09 -16.34
CA VAL A 572 3.19 4.87 -15.00
C VAL A 572 3.55 3.46 -14.53
N GLY A 573 4.11 3.34 -13.32
CA GLY A 573 4.45 2.05 -12.72
C GLY A 573 5.65 1.33 -13.37
N SER A 574 6.45 2.03 -14.17
CA SER A 574 7.68 1.50 -14.78
C SER A 574 8.88 1.63 -13.84
N GLY A 575 9.93 0.83 -14.07
CA GLY A 575 11.14 0.88 -13.25
C GLY A 575 11.01 0.13 -11.93
N ASN A 576 12.07 0.24 -11.14
CA ASN A 576 12.12 -0.30 -9.79
C ASN A 576 11.30 0.58 -8.83
N GLN A 577 10.37 -0.03 -8.12
CA GLN A 577 9.43 0.63 -7.21
C GLN A 577 10.08 1.11 -5.90
N SER A 578 11.20 0.50 -5.48
CA SER A 578 11.94 1.00 -4.31
C SER A 578 12.58 2.36 -4.56
N ASP A 579 12.93 2.66 -5.81
CA ASP A 579 13.56 3.91 -6.20
C ASP A 579 12.59 5.09 -6.06
N ASP A 580 11.29 4.83 -6.22
CA ASP A 580 10.23 5.83 -6.00
C ASP A 580 10.15 6.21 -4.52
N GLU A 581 10.19 5.22 -3.61
CA GLU A 581 10.26 5.48 -2.16
C GLU A 581 11.48 6.34 -1.80
N MET A 582 12.65 6.01 -2.35
CA MET A 582 13.90 6.77 -2.14
C MET A 582 13.79 8.21 -2.65
N ALA A 583 13.27 8.41 -3.87
CA ALA A 583 13.13 9.72 -4.48
C ALA A 583 12.20 10.62 -3.63
N ILE A 584 11.03 10.10 -3.25
CA ILE A 584 10.03 10.84 -2.47
C ILE A 584 10.60 11.29 -1.11
N MET A 585 11.29 10.38 -0.40
CA MET A 585 11.96 10.68 0.86
C MET A 585 13.01 11.80 0.70
N CYS A 586 13.79 11.77 -0.37
CA CYS A 586 14.81 12.76 -0.64
C CYS A 586 14.23 14.13 -1.03
N TYR A 587 13.21 14.16 -1.90
CA TYR A 587 12.52 15.41 -2.24
C TYR A 587 11.93 16.07 -1.00
N TYR A 588 11.27 15.30 -0.13
CA TYR A 588 10.64 15.82 1.08
C TYR A 588 11.66 16.59 1.94
N ASN A 589 12.79 15.97 2.29
CA ASN A 589 13.77 16.61 3.16
C ASN A 589 14.55 17.71 2.47
N LEU A 590 14.94 17.52 1.21
CA LEU A 590 15.67 18.55 0.46
C LEU A 590 14.86 19.85 0.36
N LEU A 591 13.58 19.76 -0.02
CA LEU A 591 12.71 20.93 -0.17
C LEU A 591 12.31 21.55 1.17
N LYS A 592 12.14 20.73 2.22
CA LYS A 592 11.86 21.22 3.56
C LYS A 592 13.00 22.05 4.14
N TYR A 593 14.24 21.59 3.95
CA TYR A 593 15.40 22.14 4.68
C TYR A 593 16.34 23.01 3.84
N THR A 594 16.25 23.01 2.51
CA THR A 594 17.15 23.85 1.70
C THR A 594 16.91 25.34 1.97
N ASP A 595 17.95 26.13 2.09
CA ASP A 595 17.88 27.60 2.15
C ASP A 595 18.12 28.25 0.77
N ASN A 596 18.40 27.45 -0.27
CA ASN A 596 18.62 27.91 -1.62
C ASN A 596 17.29 28.05 -2.40
N PRO A 597 16.81 29.28 -2.69
CA PRO A 597 15.53 29.49 -3.35
C PRO A 597 15.50 28.99 -4.80
N GLN A 598 16.64 29.01 -5.50
CA GLN A 598 16.72 28.53 -6.87
C GLN A 598 16.64 27.00 -6.91
N LEU A 599 17.39 26.32 -6.04
CA LEU A 599 17.33 24.86 -5.92
C LEU A 599 15.93 24.41 -5.50
N ARG A 600 15.30 25.09 -4.54
CA ARG A 600 13.90 24.82 -4.17
C ARG A 600 12.97 24.95 -5.37
N LYS A 601 13.06 26.04 -6.14
CA LYS A 601 12.22 26.24 -7.33
C LYS A 601 12.39 25.13 -8.37
N GLU A 602 13.63 24.76 -8.68
CA GLU A 602 13.96 23.69 -9.63
C GLU A 602 13.42 22.34 -9.17
N LEU A 603 13.69 21.96 -7.92
CA LEU A 603 13.35 20.65 -7.42
C LEU A 603 11.88 20.50 -7.01
N THR A 604 11.16 21.58 -6.70
CA THR A 604 9.69 21.50 -6.58
C THR A 604 9.05 21.21 -7.94
N TYR A 605 9.57 21.77 -9.04
CA TYR A 605 9.11 21.42 -10.39
C TYR A 605 9.46 19.96 -10.74
N SER A 606 10.69 19.53 -10.43
CA SER A 606 11.11 18.13 -10.58
C SER A 606 10.20 17.18 -9.81
N PHE A 607 9.91 17.48 -8.54
CA PHE A 607 9.02 16.68 -7.69
C PHE A 607 7.59 16.65 -8.24
N TYR A 608 7.05 17.76 -8.73
CA TYR A 608 5.75 17.78 -9.40
C TYR A 608 5.68 16.82 -10.58
N THR A 609 6.68 16.87 -11.47
CA THR A 609 6.73 15.99 -12.65
C THR A 609 6.86 14.53 -12.26
N TYR A 610 7.60 14.23 -11.20
CA TYR A 610 7.73 12.88 -10.66
C TYR A 610 6.43 12.39 -10.04
N TRP A 611 5.81 13.20 -9.19
CA TRP A 611 4.57 12.90 -8.50
C TRP A 611 3.43 12.60 -9.49
N ILE A 612 3.34 13.30 -10.63
CA ILE A 612 2.33 12.99 -11.66
C ILE A 612 2.48 11.56 -12.20
N LEU A 613 3.71 11.05 -12.34
CA LEU A 613 3.95 9.69 -12.83
C LEU A 613 3.52 8.64 -11.81
N GLU A 614 3.74 8.92 -10.52
CA GLU A 614 3.44 8.04 -9.40
C GLU A 614 2.00 8.19 -8.87
N PHE A 615 1.32 9.29 -9.20
CA PHE A 615 -0.03 9.58 -8.71
C PHE A 615 -1.04 8.44 -8.96
N PRO A 616 -1.05 7.76 -10.13
CA PRO A 616 -1.96 6.65 -10.38
C PRO A 616 -1.79 5.45 -9.44
N GLU A 617 -0.69 5.35 -8.70
CA GLU A 617 -0.51 4.30 -7.69
C GLU A 617 -1.36 4.53 -6.43
N LEU A 618 -1.91 5.75 -6.27
CA LEU A 618 -2.74 6.16 -5.14
C LEU A 618 -2.04 5.95 -3.78
N ASN A 619 -0.71 6.07 -3.76
CA ASN A 619 0.11 5.89 -2.57
C ASN A 619 -0.04 7.11 -1.64
N PRO A 620 -0.64 6.95 -0.43
CA PRO A 620 -0.87 8.07 0.47
C PRO A 620 0.43 8.75 0.91
N PHE A 621 1.51 7.99 1.13
CA PHE A 621 2.79 8.56 1.56
C PHE A 621 3.34 9.54 0.51
N PHE A 622 3.28 9.16 -0.77
CA PHE A 622 3.77 10.00 -1.87
C PHE A 622 2.95 11.29 -1.99
N ASN A 623 1.62 11.17 -1.90
CA ASN A 623 0.70 12.29 -1.94
C ASN A 623 0.92 13.27 -0.79
N PHE A 624 1.03 12.79 0.46
CA PHE A 624 1.29 13.65 1.61
C PHE A 624 2.67 14.32 1.54
N CYS A 625 3.71 13.59 1.09
CA CYS A 625 5.04 14.16 0.90
C CYS A 625 5.01 15.28 -0.14
N TYR A 626 4.37 15.07 -1.30
CA TYR A 626 4.26 16.11 -2.31
C TYR A 626 3.42 17.30 -1.83
N ALA A 627 2.23 17.04 -1.28
CA ALA A 627 1.35 18.08 -0.78
C ALA A 627 2.03 18.99 0.27
N SER A 628 2.88 18.42 1.13
CA SER A 628 3.63 19.21 2.13
C SER A 628 4.54 20.28 1.53
N GLN A 629 4.93 20.14 0.26
CA GLN A 629 5.82 21.06 -0.46
C GLN A 629 5.12 21.81 -1.61
N GLY A 630 4.11 21.19 -2.22
CA GLY A 630 3.45 21.66 -3.44
C GLY A 630 2.15 22.46 -3.22
N LEU A 631 1.51 22.35 -2.04
CA LEU A 631 0.30 23.11 -1.75
C LEU A 631 0.56 24.63 -1.86
N ASP A 632 -0.30 25.30 -2.63
CA ASP A 632 -0.19 26.74 -2.95
C ASP A 632 1.15 27.14 -3.60
N PHE A 633 1.84 26.20 -4.25
CA PHE A 633 3.07 26.49 -4.97
C PHE A 633 2.79 26.99 -6.40
N TYR A 634 3.36 28.14 -6.75
CA TYR A 634 3.24 28.74 -8.08
C TYR A 634 4.59 28.77 -8.79
N TYR A 635 4.67 28.11 -9.94
CA TYR A 635 5.86 28.08 -10.77
C TYR A 635 5.75 29.07 -11.93
N SER A 636 6.71 30.00 -12.02
CA SER A 636 6.77 30.96 -13.13
C SER A 636 7.85 30.59 -14.15
N ASN A 637 7.45 30.60 -15.43
CA ASN A 637 8.29 30.40 -16.60
C ASN A 637 7.94 31.45 -17.70
N PRO A 638 8.64 31.47 -18.86
CA PRO A 638 8.36 32.44 -19.92
C PRO A 638 6.92 32.43 -20.48
N TRP A 639 6.14 31.38 -20.21
CA TRP A 639 4.76 31.24 -20.68
C TRP A 639 3.71 31.57 -19.62
N GLY A 640 4.11 31.95 -18.40
CA GLY A 640 3.20 32.41 -17.36
C GLY A 640 3.51 31.86 -15.97
N VAL A 641 2.51 31.97 -15.09
CA VAL A 641 2.52 31.43 -13.73
C VAL A 641 1.57 30.24 -13.69
N HIS A 642 2.07 29.10 -13.23
CA HIS A 642 1.37 27.83 -13.20
C HIS A 642 1.21 27.38 -11.75
N ASN A 643 0.00 27.01 -11.35
CA ASN A 643 -0.24 26.41 -10.05
C ASN A 643 0.17 24.93 -10.09
N LEU A 644 1.10 24.53 -9.23
CA LEU A 644 1.54 23.13 -9.10
C LEU A 644 0.96 22.47 -7.86
N SER A 645 -0.10 23.01 -7.26
CA SER A 645 -0.79 22.33 -6.15
C SER A 645 -1.22 20.92 -6.56
N PRO A 646 -1.23 19.95 -5.63
CA PRO A 646 -1.90 18.68 -5.84
C PRO A 646 -3.32 18.90 -6.36
N TRP A 647 -3.81 17.99 -7.20
CA TRP A 647 -5.09 18.15 -7.88
C TRP A 647 -6.25 18.00 -6.89
N GLU A 648 -7.42 18.54 -7.22
CA GLU A 648 -8.64 18.34 -6.43
C GLU A 648 -8.93 16.84 -6.29
N GLY A 649 -9.25 16.37 -5.08
CA GLY A 649 -9.49 14.96 -4.78
C GLY A 649 -8.29 14.17 -4.20
N TRP A 650 -7.07 14.72 -4.25
CA TRP A 650 -5.86 13.99 -3.82
C TRP A 650 -5.95 13.45 -2.38
N LEU A 651 -6.61 14.21 -1.50
CA LEU A 651 -6.74 13.88 -0.09
C LEU A 651 -7.77 12.77 0.10
N GLU A 652 -8.89 12.87 -0.58
CA GLU A 652 -9.97 11.90 -0.62
C GLU A 652 -9.45 10.54 -1.12
N ASP A 653 -8.67 10.53 -2.20
CA ASP A 653 -8.02 9.34 -2.76
C ASP A 653 -7.04 8.71 -1.76
N SER A 654 -6.22 9.55 -1.11
CA SER A 654 -5.26 9.09 -0.10
C SER A 654 -5.97 8.45 1.09
N VAL A 655 -7.04 9.07 1.59
CA VAL A 655 -7.85 8.57 2.69
C VAL A 655 -8.58 7.27 2.30
N ASP A 656 -9.08 7.17 1.07
CA ASP A 656 -9.71 5.94 0.56
C ASP A 656 -8.72 4.77 0.52
N THR A 657 -7.49 4.99 0.06
CA THR A 657 -6.45 3.95 0.11
C THR A 657 -6.14 3.51 1.55
N LEU A 658 -6.05 4.44 2.51
CA LEU A 658 -5.85 4.10 3.93
C LEU A 658 -7.02 3.28 4.50
N LYS A 659 -8.26 3.63 4.13
CA LYS A 659 -9.48 2.87 4.47
C LYS A 659 -9.42 1.44 3.94
N ARG A 660 -8.99 1.24 2.69
CA ARG A 660 -8.97 -0.10 2.07
C ARG A 660 -7.79 -0.99 2.51
N PHE A 661 -6.93 -0.51 3.41
CA PHE A 661 -5.77 -1.26 3.83
C PHE A 661 -6.12 -2.45 4.73
N PRO A 662 -5.62 -3.68 4.49
CA PRO A 662 -6.14 -4.85 5.19
C PRO A 662 -5.76 -4.89 6.67
N LEU A 663 -6.69 -5.32 7.53
CA LEU A 663 -6.43 -5.54 8.96
C LEU A 663 -5.53 -6.74 9.26
N ASP A 664 -5.55 -7.77 8.40
CA ASP A 664 -4.86 -9.04 8.64
C ASP A 664 -3.34 -8.96 8.47
N ARG A 665 -2.87 -7.97 7.69
CA ARG A 665 -1.46 -7.68 7.40
C ARG A 665 -0.67 -8.82 6.75
N PHE A 666 -1.36 -9.80 6.15
CA PHE A 666 -0.71 -10.88 5.42
C PHE A 666 -0.47 -10.53 3.95
N ASP A 667 0.64 -11.05 3.41
CA ASP A 667 0.94 -10.96 1.99
C ASP A 667 0.22 -12.07 1.22
N TRP A 668 -0.90 -11.71 0.60
CA TRP A 668 -1.64 -12.61 -0.27
C TRP A 668 -1.23 -12.43 -1.72
N SER A 669 -1.04 -13.55 -2.42
CA SER A 669 -0.89 -13.53 -3.87
C SER A 669 -2.21 -13.12 -4.52
N HIS A 670 -2.12 -12.38 -5.62
CA HIS A 670 -3.28 -11.84 -6.31
C HIS A 670 -3.06 -11.89 -7.83
N LYS A 671 -4.15 -12.08 -8.58
CA LYS A 671 -4.13 -12.18 -10.04
C LYS A 671 -5.23 -11.26 -10.57
N ASN A 672 -4.91 -10.45 -11.57
CA ASN A 672 -5.83 -9.43 -12.12
C ASN A 672 -5.93 -9.45 -13.65
N ASP A 673 -5.24 -10.37 -14.33
CA ASP A 673 -5.21 -10.46 -15.80
C ASP A 673 -6.55 -10.88 -16.40
N HIS A 674 -7.45 -11.47 -15.60
CA HIS A 674 -8.81 -11.84 -16.00
C HIS A 674 -9.82 -10.70 -15.88
N ARG A 675 -9.44 -9.58 -15.26
CA ARG A 675 -10.35 -8.46 -15.05
C ARG A 675 -10.65 -7.75 -16.35
N ILE A 676 -11.95 -7.59 -16.61
CA ILE A 676 -12.45 -6.98 -17.86
C ILE A 676 -12.66 -5.46 -17.72
N ASP A 677 -12.51 -4.92 -16.51
CA ASP A 677 -12.60 -3.49 -16.22
C ASP A 677 -11.24 -2.77 -16.25
N LEU A 678 -10.17 -3.46 -16.64
CA LEU A 678 -8.82 -2.91 -16.70
C LEU A 678 -8.43 -2.64 -18.15
N ASN A 679 -7.90 -1.46 -18.40
CA ASN A 679 -7.36 -1.06 -19.69
C ASN A 679 -5.85 -1.30 -19.73
N ALA A 680 -5.40 -2.13 -20.68
CA ALA A 680 -3.98 -2.33 -20.90
C ALA A 680 -3.34 -1.07 -21.49
N PHE A 681 -2.21 -0.66 -20.91
CA PHE A 681 -1.42 0.41 -21.49
C PHE A 681 -0.85 -0.01 -22.85
N PRO A 682 -0.73 0.92 -23.81
CA PRO A 682 -0.05 0.63 -25.05
C PRO A 682 1.41 0.25 -24.78
N ARG A 683 1.97 -0.63 -25.61
CA ARG A 683 3.31 -1.21 -25.44
C ARG A 683 4.41 -0.17 -25.14
N GLN A 684 4.30 1.01 -25.74
CA GLN A 684 5.25 2.12 -25.61
C GLN A 684 5.37 2.67 -24.18
N VAL A 685 4.34 2.47 -23.36
CA VAL A 685 4.27 2.93 -21.96
C VAL A 685 4.41 1.75 -20.99
N ALA A 686 4.01 0.55 -21.43
CA ALA A 686 3.88 -0.63 -20.59
C ALA A 686 5.15 -1.50 -20.47
N GLN A 687 6.20 -1.25 -21.25
CA GLN A 687 7.39 -2.11 -21.33
C GLN A 687 8.69 -1.32 -21.23
N GLU A 688 9.59 -1.82 -20.40
CA GLU A 688 10.97 -1.35 -20.41
C GLU A 688 11.74 -1.87 -21.64
N PRO A 689 12.75 -1.13 -22.13
CA PRO A 689 13.55 -1.54 -23.30
C PRO A 689 14.23 -2.92 -23.16
N TYR A 690 14.39 -3.39 -21.92
CA TYR A 690 15.14 -4.59 -21.57
C TYR A 690 14.25 -5.73 -21.05
N GLU A 691 12.94 -5.52 -20.91
CA GLU A 691 12.01 -6.57 -20.50
C GLU A 691 11.64 -7.49 -21.68
N SER A 692 11.57 -8.80 -21.43
CA SER A 692 10.93 -9.73 -22.36
C SER A 692 9.44 -9.39 -22.43
N GLY A 693 8.90 -9.18 -23.63
CA GLY A 693 7.60 -8.53 -23.88
C GLY A 693 6.32 -9.25 -23.40
N GLU A 694 6.34 -9.93 -22.26
CA GLU A 694 5.24 -10.69 -21.66
C GLU A 694 4.53 -9.96 -20.51
N ARG A 695 5.08 -8.83 -20.01
CA ARG A 695 4.44 -8.03 -18.95
C ARG A 695 3.46 -7.01 -19.55
N LEU A 696 2.24 -6.99 -19.05
CA LEU A 696 1.20 -6.00 -19.38
C LEU A 696 0.95 -5.13 -18.14
N GLN A 697 1.19 -3.83 -18.27
CA GLN A 697 0.73 -2.84 -17.30
C GLN A 697 -0.69 -2.43 -17.64
N VAL A 698 -1.52 -2.23 -16.62
CA VAL A 698 -2.95 -1.94 -16.75
C VAL A 698 -3.35 -0.83 -15.79
N ILE A 699 -4.37 -0.04 -16.16
CA ILE A 699 -5.00 0.97 -15.31
C ILE A 699 -6.51 0.80 -15.35
N ARG A 700 -7.19 1.22 -14.28
CA ARG A 700 -8.65 1.26 -14.22
C ARG A 700 -9.18 2.45 -15.00
#